data_AF-A0A963I5X1-F1
#
_entry.id   AF-A0A963I5X1-F1
#
_cell.length_a   1.000
_cell.length_b   1.000
_cell.length_c   1.000
_cell.angle_alpha   90.00
_cell.angle_beta   90.00
_cell.angle_gamma   90.00
#
_symmetry.space_group_name_H-M   'P 1'
#
loop_
_entity.id
_entity.type
_entity.pdbx_description
1 polymer ?
#
loop_
_entity_poly.entity_id
_entity_poly.type
_entity_poly.pdbx_seq_one_letter_code
_entity_poly.pdbx_strand_id
1 'polypeptide(L)'
;VLDDAWSEPGTAVVELIAPGGTGKTALAKRWLDGLRAKGWNGAARVYGWSFYSQGTGEGRQASEDHFLAAAIDWFSIEIEASANPADKGRALADALAASRTLLVLDGLEPLQYPPGPMAGELRAPGLKTLLTQLAAAGHPGLCLLTSREWLQDLGEWVRKGTNPNGAVLRLDLGNLSDADGAALLHAGGANQAGAAAIGPEDEELKQASREVRGHALTLSLLGRYLARTKGGDIRQRDRVGLTRADRDARGHAAKVVAAYETWFAREGEQRSRELAALRLLGFFDRPAGRALLDALREAPPIVGLTEALQGVDEDTWRATLANLADCGLVQPDSQSGALDAHPLVREHLAETLQRDLPQAWREGHRRLYEWLKTNTPHQPEGLAGLQPLYQAVAHGCLAGLWEESCVEVYRDRILRGMGSDGFYTIKQLGAFGADLAAAVAQARHAVSYADRSGDAFQRMSKHIALADALHQQGERGEALAAFAEAEGMQAEDQPEYPLLYSLQGFRYCDLLLAGAERDAWAAMGSSGKGGTEDQTAQVAACEEVAGRVEQTLEWAEANQAGLLDFALNHLTLARAALYQDQIRRRPPGPEARAQSQRALDRLRAAGRQDYLPLGLLTRAWLRHALGEFEAARADLDEAERIASRGAMALHLADIALTRARLFHDRQALAQARALIEKHGYHRRLPELEDAEAAAANWPAAPATPANAAPTIPVKPPSAPIAAERPTVAAQVEPATPTPVGSRDGATAAPLHSPASLGVSAMHLDHLPEKREGLLPVAGSHHPDRDLDLILVHGLGGDAFTTWMADPECMETFWPAWLGVDRPRLGIWTLGYAANASGWKAESMALADRGTQVLDQMETEGLGERPLVFVTHSLGGIVAKQVLRHAVSFGVPRWRRIAEQTRGIAFIATPHSGANLASFAEFASAVFRTNEQVKELASHDARLRELHTWFRGFYAEQCLNCRTWCERR
;
A
#
# COMPACT_ATOMS: atom_id res chain seq x y z
N VAL A 1 -18.47 -27.86 -31.41
CA VAL A 1 -17.83 -27.90 -30.08
C VAL A 1 -18.63 -27.11 -29.03
N LEU A 2 -18.70 -25.77 -29.07
CA LEU A 2 -19.46 -25.01 -28.06
C LEU A 2 -20.96 -25.32 -28.05
N ASP A 3 -21.57 -25.46 -29.23
CA ASP A 3 -22.97 -25.91 -29.35
C ASP A 3 -23.19 -27.31 -28.76
N ASP A 4 -22.22 -28.22 -28.92
CA ASP A 4 -22.28 -29.59 -28.38
C ASP A 4 -22.10 -29.56 -26.85
N ALA A 5 -21.12 -28.81 -26.34
CA ALA A 5 -20.87 -28.63 -24.91
C ALA A 5 -22.06 -28.03 -24.16
N TRP A 6 -22.87 -27.17 -24.79
CA TRP A 6 -24.13 -26.69 -24.22
C TRP A 6 -25.28 -27.71 -24.34
N SER A 7 -25.26 -28.55 -25.37
CA SER A 7 -26.34 -29.52 -25.63
C SER A 7 -26.17 -30.84 -24.86
N GLU A 8 -24.94 -31.24 -24.56
CA GLU A 8 -24.58 -32.48 -23.88
C GLU A 8 -24.66 -32.36 -22.34
N PRO A 9 -25.45 -33.20 -21.65
CA PRO A 9 -25.39 -33.30 -20.19
C PRO A 9 -24.08 -33.99 -19.78
N GLY A 10 -23.10 -33.21 -19.33
CA GLY A 10 -21.78 -33.70 -18.93
C GLY A 10 -20.62 -32.70 -19.08
N THR A 11 -20.84 -31.52 -19.64
CA THR A 11 -19.85 -30.43 -19.66
C THR A 11 -20.29 -29.31 -18.72
N ALA A 12 -19.57 -29.10 -17.62
CA ALA A 12 -19.85 -28.02 -16.66
C ALA A 12 -19.02 -26.76 -16.96
N VAL A 13 -17.79 -26.92 -17.45
CA VAL A 13 -16.88 -25.80 -17.78
C VAL A 13 -16.25 -26.00 -19.15
N VAL A 14 -16.15 -24.92 -19.94
CA VAL A 14 -15.34 -24.86 -21.15
C VAL A 14 -14.29 -23.77 -21.01
N GLU A 15 -13.02 -24.14 -21.16
CA GLU A 15 -11.89 -23.22 -21.17
C GLU A 15 -11.48 -22.91 -22.62
N LEU A 16 -11.67 -21.67 -23.06
CA LEU A 16 -11.11 -21.14 -24.31
C LEU A 16 -9.75 -20.51 -24.03
N ILE A 17 -8.67 -21.21 -24.38
CA ILE A 17 -7.30 -20.75 -24.16
C ILE A 17 -6.65 -20.36 -25.47
N ALA A 18 -6.03 -19.17 -25.47
CA ALA A 18 -5.20 -18.65 -26.56
C ALA A 18 -4.50 -17.34 -26.14
N PRO A 19 -3.39 -16.96 -26.81
CA PRO A 19 -2.75 -15.65 -26.62
C PRO A 19 -3.71 -14.46 -26.77
N GLY A 20 -3.32 -13.31 -26.21
CA GLY A 20 -4.07 -12.06 -26.40
C GLY A 20 -4.08 -11.65 -27.88
N GLY A 21 -5.21 -11.17 -28.39
CA GLY A 21 -5.37 -10.80 -29.81
C GLY A 21 -5.80 -11.93 -30.76
N THR A 22 -5.85 -13.18 -30.28
CA THR A 22 -6.18 -14.36 -31.10
C THR A 22 -7.68 -14.55 -31.37
N GLY A 23 -8.57 -13.84 -30.66
CA GLY A 23 -10.01 -13.79 -30.99
C GLY A 23 -10.95 -14.56 -30.05
N LYS A 24 -10.49 -15.02 -28.87
CA LYS A 24 -11.30 -15.73 -27.85
C LYS A 24 -12.68 -15.09 -27.62
N THR A 25 -12.69 -13.81 -27.24
CA THR A 25 -13.90 -13.03 -26.93
C THR A 25 -14.79 -12.84 -28.17
N ALA A 26 -14.21 -12.76 -29.37
CA ALA A 26 -14.98 -12.68 -30.62
C ALA A 26 -15.68 -14.00 -30.96
N LEU A 27 -15.01 -15.15 -30.73
CA LEU A 27 -15.59 -16.48 -30.86
C LEU A 27 -16.73 -16.68 -29.85
N ALA A 28 -16.49 -16.36 -28.57
CA ALA A 28 -17.49 -16.44 -27.52
C ALA A 28 -18.71 -15.56 -27.82
N LYS A 29 -18.50 -14.28 -28.20
CA LYS A 29 -19.58 -13.36 -28.58
C LYS A 29 -20.39 -13.86 -29.77
N ARG A 30 -19.73 -14.32 -30.85
CA ARG A 30 -20.41 -14.89 -32.03
C ARG A 30 -21.29 -16.09 -31.67
N TRP A 31 -20.82 -16.95 -30.76
CA TRP A 31 -21.58 -18.08 -30.28
C TRP A 31 -22.79 -17.66 -29.41
N LEU A 32 -22.59 -16.70 -28.48
CA LEU A 32 -23.65 -16.13 -27.66
C LEU A 32 -24.72 -15.41 -28.47
N ASP A 33 -24.36 -14.65 -29.50
CA ASP A 33 -25.30 -14.02 -30.43
C ASP A 33 -26.13 -15.08 -31.18
N GLY A 34 -25.49 -16.19 -31.58
CA GLY A 34 -26.15 -17.35 -32.17
C GLY A 34 -27.11 -18.07 -31.22
N LEU A 35 -26.76 -18.21 -29.94
CA LEU A 35 -27.67 -18.74 -28.92
C LEU A 35 -28.83 -17.77 -28.66
N ARG A 36 -28.57 -16.47 -28.53
CA ARG A 36 -29.60 -15.44 -28.32
C ARG A 36 -30.64 -15.43 -29.44
N ALA A 37 -30.19 -15.55 -30.70
CA ALA A 37 -31.07 -15.69 -31.86
C ALA A 37 -31.94 -16.96 -31.83
N LYS A 38 -31.49 -18.02 -31.14
CA LYS A 38 -32.22 -19.27 -30.88
C LYS A 38 -32.98 -19.25 -29.53
N GLY A 39 -33.22 -18.07 -28.92
CA GLY A 39 -33.90 -17.95 -27.63
C GLY A 39 -33.14 -18.58 -26.46
N TRP A 40 -31.80 -18.47 -26.49
CA TRP A 40 -30.86 -19.06 -25.52
C TRP A 40 -30.89 -20.60 -25.39
N ASN A 41 -31.60 -21.30 -26.29
CA ASN A 41 -31.63 -22.76 -26.37
C ASN A 41 -31.77 -23.47 -25.00
N GLY A 42 -32.78 -23.05 -24.23
CA GLY A 42 -33.14 -23.64 -22.94
C GLY A 42 -32.40 -23.09 -21.71
N ALA A 43 -31.62 -22.01 -21.81
CA ALA A 43 -31.06 -21.35 -20.64
C ALA A 43 -32.17 -20.64 -19.82
N ALA A 44 -32.24 -20.92 -18.52
CA ALA A 44 -33.12 -20.23 -17.58
C ALA A 44 -32.55 -18.86 -17.16
N ARG A 45 -31.22 -18.77 -17.10
CA ARG A 45 -30.45 -17.56 -16.75
C ARG A 45 -29.20 -17.49 -17.63
N VAL A 46 -28.77 -16.28 -17.98
CA VAL A 46 -27.51 -16.02 -18.68
C VAL A 46 -26.83 -14.84 -17.99
N TYR A 47 -25.64 -15.05 -17.46
CA TYR A 47 -24.84 -14.02 -16.79
C TYR A 47 -23.46 -13.96 -17.42
N GLY A 48 -23.04 -12.78 -17.85
CA GLY A 48 -21.76 -12.54 -18.51
C GLY A 48 -20.96 -11.48 -17.80
N TRP A 49 -19.69 -11.77 -17.55
CA TRP A 49 -18.75 -10.87 -16.88
C TRP A 49 -17.42 -10.85 -17.62
N SER A 50 -16.82 -9.67 -17.81
CA SER A 50 -15.47 -9.53 -18.37
C SER A 50 -14.58 -8.84 -17.36
N PHE A 51 -13.52 -9.50 -16.92
CA PHE A 51 -12.57 -8.95 -15.96
C PHE A 51 -11.72 -7.82 -16.58
N TYR A 52 -11.61 -7.75 -17.91
CA TYR A 52 -11.01 -6.61 -18.61
C TYR A 52 -11.76 -5.27 -18.38
N SER A 53 -13.05 -5.31 -18.02
CA SER A 53 -13.80 -4.10 -17.63
C SER A 53 -13.31 -3.49 -16.30
N GLN A 54 -12.59 -4.28 -15.49
CA GLN A 54 -12.00 -3.84 -14.22
C GLN A 54 -10.57 -3.30 -14.34
N GLY A 55 -9.97 -3.35 -15.53
CA GLY A 55 -8.61 -2.91 -15.82
C GLY A 55 -7.65 -4.06 -16.16
N THR A 56 -6.58 -3.76 -16.90
CA THR A 56 -5.61 -4.75 -17.40
C THR A 56 -4.14 -4.37 -17.21
N GLY A 57 -3.83 -3.31 -16.44
CA GLY A 57 -2.45 -2.83 -16.27
C GLY A 57 -1.65 -3.67 -15.27
N GLU A 58 -0.37 -3.91 -15.55
CA GLU A 58 0.52 -4.76 -14.71
C GLU A 58 0.62 -4.30 -13.24
N GLY A 59 0.39 -3.01 -12.97
CA GLY A 59 0.35 -2.44 -11.62
C GLY A 59 -0.99 -2.54 -10.89
N ARG A 60 -2.07 -3.07 -11.50
CA ARG A 60 -3.41 -3.19 -10.88
C ARG A 60 -4.10 -4.49 -11.28
N GLN A 61 -4.07 -5.45 -10.38
CA GLN A 61 -4.72 -6.73 -10.56
C GLN A 61 -6.24 -6.57 -10.39
N ALA A 62 -7.03 -7.24 -11.24
CA ALA A 62 -8.48 -7.27 -11.07
C ALA A 62 -8.84 -7.93 -9.73
N SER A 63 -10.00 -7.59 -9.14
CA SER A 63 -10.49 -8.25 -7.93
C SER A 63 -11.69 -9.14 -8.23
N GLU A 64 -11.72 -10.32 -7.63
CA GLU A 64 -12.93 -11.15 -7.61
C GLU A 64 -14.07 -10.53 -6.80
N ASP A 65 -13.78 -9.63 -5.84
CA ASP A 65 -14.77 -9.02 -4.95
C ASP A 65 -15.90 -8.33 -5.74
N HIS A 66 -15.54 -7.61 -6.81
CA HIS A 66 -16.51 -6.93 -7.68
C HIS A 66 -17.37 -7.92 -8.47
N PHE A 67 -16.79 -9.02 -8.95
CA PHE A 67 -17.52 -10.08 -9.63
C PHE A 67 -18.50 -10.78 -8.68
N LEU A 68 -18.01 -11.21 -7.52
CA LEU A 68 -18.79 -11.92 -6.52
C LEU A 68 -19.93 -11.04 -6.01
N ALA A 69 -19.68 -9.77 -5.67
CA ALA A 69 -20.72 -8.86 -5.22
C ALA A 69 -21.82 -8.64 -6.29
N ALA A 70 -21.44 -8.38 -7.54
CA ALA A 70 -22.40 -8.18 -8.63
C ALA A 70 -23.19 -9.46 -8.97
N ALA A 71 -22.54 -10.62 -8.94
CA ALA A 71 -23.20 -11.90 -9.15
C ALA A 71 -24.15 -12.26 -8.00
N ILE A 72 -23.73 -12.08 -6.74
CA ILE A 72 -24.58 -12.32 -5.55
C ILE A 72 -25.87 -11.50 -5.61
N ASP A 73 -25.77 -10.21 -5.94
CA ASP A 73 -26.93 -9.33 -6.12
C ASP A 73 -27.82 -9.79 -7.29
N TRP A 74 -27.23 -10.03 -8.47
CA TRP A 74 -27.97 -10.44 -9.67
C TRP A 74 -28.67 -11.81 -9.53
N PHE A 75 -28.03 -12.76 -8.85
CA PHE A 75 -28.64 -14.06 -8.55
C PHE A 75 -29.59 -14.01 -7.34
N SER A 76 -29.58 -12.92 -6.57
CA SER A 76 -30.33 -12.68 -5.33
C SER A 76 -30.00 -13.70 -4.24
N ILE A 77 -28.71 -13.86 -3.97
CA ILE A 77 -28.18 -14.83 -3.00
C ILE A 77 -28.12 -14.20 -1.60
N GLU A 78 -28.80 -14.81 -0.63
CA GLU A 78 -28.71 -14.40 0.77
C GLU A 78 -27.41 -14.92 1.40
N ILE A 79 -26.43 -14.03 1.55
CA ILE A 79 -25.16 -14.29 2.25
C ILE A 79 -24.68 -13.01 2.95
N GLU A 80 -24.00 -13.16 4.08
CA GLU A 80 -23.43 -12.00 4.79
C GLU A 80 -22.39 -11.27 3.94
N ALA A 81 -22.45 -9.94 3.89
CA ALA A 81 -21.46 -9.12 3.18
C ALA A 81 -20.02 -9.37 3.68
N SER A 82 -19.87 -9.72 4.97
CA SER A 82 -18.62 -10.10 5.63
C SER A 82 -18.12 -11.52 5.38
N ALA A 83 -18.89 -12.37 4.67
CA ALA A 83 -18.45 -13.72 4.33
C ALA A 83 -17.16 -13.69 3.48
N ASN A 84 -16.28 -14.68 3.67
CA ASN A 84 -15.05 -14.79 2.89
C ASN A 84 -15.37 -15.03 1.39
N PRO A 85 -14.41 -14.81 0.47
CA PRO A 85 -14.65 -15.02 -0.95
C PRO A 85 -15.01 -16.47 -1.31
N ALA A 86 -14.45 -17.47 -0.62
CA ALA A 86 -14.70 -18.89 -0.88
C ALA A 86 -16.17 -19.29 -0.62
N ASP A 87 -16.76 -18.85 0.47
CA ASP A 87 -18.16 -19.10 0.83
C ASP A 87 -19.12 -18.35 -0.10
N LYS A 88 -18.74 -17.13 -0.53
CA LYS A 88 -19.42 -16.40 -1.61
C LYS A 88 -19.38 -17.16 -2.94
N GLY A 89 -18.24 -17.72 -3.30
CA GLY A 89 -18.06 -18.58 -4.48
C GLY A 89 -18.89 -19.86 -4.41
N ARG A 90 -18.97 -20.50 -3.23
CA ARG A 90 -19.80 -21.68 -2.95
C ARG A 90 -21.29 -21.39 -3.10
N ALA A 91 -21.79 -20.35 -2.43
CA ALA A 91 -23.20 -19.96 -2.53
C ALA A 91 -23.61 -19.60 -3.97
N LEU A 92 -22.70 -18.99 -4.74
CA LEU A 92 -22.89 -18.73 -6.16
C LEU A 92 -22.89 -20.02 -7.00
N ALA A 93 -22.02 -21.00 -6.70
CA ALA A 93 -22.04 -22.31 -7.35
C ALA A 93 -23.38 -23.04 -7.12
N ASP A 94 -23.88 -23.04 -5.88
CA ASP A 94 -25.17 -23.64 -5.53
C ASP A 94 -26.34 -22.96 -6.28
N ALA A 95 -26.36 -21.62 -6.36
CA ALA A 95 -27.36 -20.86 -7.09
C ALA A 95 -27.32 -21.12 -8.61
N LEU A 96 -26.12 -21.28 -9.17
CA LEU A 96 -25.91 -21.64 -10.58
C LEU A 96 -26.31 -23.11 -10.86
N ALA A 97 -26.16 -23.99 -9.88
CA ALA A 97 -26.54 -25.40 -10.00
C ALA A 97 -28.06 -25.62 -9.94
N ALA A 98 -28.79 -24.75 -9.23
CA ALA A 98 -30.24 -24.82 -9.06
C ALA A 98 -31.06 -24.66 -10.36
N SER A 99 -30.48 -24.14 -11.45
CA SER A 99 -31.17 -24.01 -12.75
C SER A 99 -30.20 -24.03 -13.93
N ARG A 100 -30.69 -24.32 -15.14
CA ARG A 100 -29.90 -24.38 -16.38
C ARG A 100 -29.36 -22.98 -16.75
N THR A 101 -28.23 -22.62 -16.18
CA THR A 101 -27.62 -21.29 -16.31
C THR A 101 -26.41 -21.33 -17.23
N LEU A 102 -26.28 -20.31 -18.09
CA LEU A 102 -25.06 -20.04 -18.84
C LEU A 102 -24.28 -18.92 -18.15
N LEU A 103 -23.14 -19.26 -17.55
CA LEU A 103 -22.18 -18.31 -17.00
C LEU A 103 -21.08 -18.06 -18.04
N VAL A 104 -20.72 -16.80 -18.27
CA VAL A 104 -19.61 -16.41 -19.16
C VAL A 104 -18.62 -15.55 -18.40
N LEU A 105 -17.36 -15.97 -18.36
CA LEU A 105 -16.26 -15.29 -17.67
C LEU A 105 -15.14 -14.97 -18.66
N ASP A 106 -15.06 -13.73 -19.10
CA ASP A 106 -14.09 -13.30 -20.12
C ASP A 106 -12.85 -12.64 -19.49
N GLY A 107 -11.67 -13.16 -19.83
CA GLY A 107 -10.37 -12.59 -19.47
C GLY A 107 -9.89 -12.88 -18.06
N LEU A 108 -9.80 -14.15 -17.64
CA LEU A 108 -9.37 -14.53 -16.28
C LEU A 108 -7.87 -14.30 -15.99
N GLU A 109 -7.06 -13.91 -16.99
CA GLU A 109 -5.61 -13.77 -16.82
C GLU A 109 -5.19 -12.89 -15.63
N PRO A 110 -5.84 -11.75 -15.32
CA PRO A 110 -5.48 -10.91 -14.18
C PRO A 110 -5.75 -11.54 -12.80
N LEU A 111 -6.40 -12.72 -12.75
CA LEU A 111 -6.70 -13.47 -11.52
C LEU A 111 -5.87 -14.77 -11.38
N GLN A 112 -4.96 -15.04 -12.31
CA GLN A 112 -4.04 -16.18 -12.24
C GLN A 112 -2.66 -15.75 -11.73
N TYR A 113 -1.94 -16.67 -11.10
CA TYR A 113 -0.53 -16.48 -10.76
C TYR A 113 0.33 -16.37 -12.04
N PRO A 114 1.34 -15.49 -12.05
CA PRO A 114 2.28 -15.35 -13.17
C PRO A 114 3.16 -16.61 -13.35
N PRO A 115 3.94 -16.69 -14.44
CA PRO A 115 4.85 -17.81 -14.69
C PRO A 115 5.77 -18.12 -13.49
N GLY A 116 5.72 -19.38 -13.03
CA GLY A 116 6.34 -19.85 -11.78
C GLY A 116 5.77 -21.22 -11.38
N PRO A 117 6.06 -21.72 -10.16
CA PRO A 117 5.59 -23.04 -9.71
C PRO A 117 4.06 -23.19 -9.68
N MET A 118 3.32 -22.10 -9.47
CA MET A 118 1.84 -22.04 -9.43
C MET A 118 1.24 -21.49 -10.72
N ALA A 119 1.99 -21.46 -11.84
CA ALA A 119 1.55 -20.82 -13.09
C ALA A 119 0.20 -21.37 -13.58
N GLY A 120 -0.75 -20.46 -13.78
CA GLY A 120 -2.11 -20.78 -14.20
C GLY A 120 -3.06 -21.15 -13.06
N GLU A 121 -2.63 -21.30 -11.80
CA GLU A 121 -3.54 -21.37 -10.65
C GLU A 121 -4.21 -20.00 -10.40
N LEU A 122 -5.43 -20.01 -9.88
CA LEU A 122 -6.15 -18.81 -9.47
C LEU A 122 -5.68 -18.29 -8.10
N ARG A 123 -5.28 -17.02 -8.04
CA ARG A 123 -5.09 -16.24 -6.79
C ARG A 123 -6.41 -15.66 -6.24
N ALA A 124 -7.54 -16.20 -6.70
CA ALA A 124 -8.89 -15.73 -6.47
C ALA A 124 -9.69 -16.85 -5.78
N PRO A 125 -9.64 -16.98 -4.43
CA PRO A 125 -10.20 -18.12 -3.70
C PRO A 125 -11.72 -18.30 -3.89
N GLY A 126 -12.48 -17.23 -4.10
CA GLY A 126 -13.90 -17.32 -4.41
C GLY A 126 -14.18 -17.89 -5.80
N LEU A 127 -13.45 -17.42 -6.81
CA LEU A 127 -13.55 -17.90 -8.18
C LEU A 127 -13.03 -19.34 -8.33
N LYS A 128 -11.94 -19.68 -7.61
CA LYS A 128 -11.41 -21.05 -7.48
C LYS A 128 -12.46 -21.98 -6.87
N THR A 129 -13.11 -21.57 -5.78
CA THR A 129 -14.19 -22.34 -5.14
C THR A 129 -15.40 -22.50 -6.05
N LEU A 130 -15.83 -21.43 -6.72
CA LEU A 130 -16.91 -21.46 -7.70
C LEU A 130 -16.65 -22.48 -8.82
N LEU A 131 -15.53 -22.34 -9.53
CA LEU A 131 -15.24 -23.14 -10.72
C LEU A 131 -14.99 -24.62 -10.39
N THR A 132 -14.29 -24.91 -9.29
CA THR A 132 -14.06 -26.30 -8.85
C THR A 132 -15.36 -26.98 -8.42
N GLN A 133 -16.28 -26.26 -7.75
CA GLN A 133 -17.59 -26.82 -7.39
C GLN A 133 -18.50 -27.04 -8.59
N LEU A 134 -18.53 -26.12 -9.57
CA LEU A 134 -19.27 -26.35 -10.83
C LEU A 134 -18.72 -27.59 -11.56
N ALA A 135 -17.40 -27.75 -11.63
CA ALA A 135 -16.76 -28.92 -12.24
C ALA A 135 -17.03 -30.24 -11.48
N ALA A 136 -17.10 -30.20 -10.15
CA ALA A 136 -17.32 -31.37 -9.31
C ALA A 136 -18.80 -31.79 -9.21
N ALA A 137 -19.74 -30.83 -9.14
CA ALA A 137 -21.15 -31.11 -8.85
C ALA A 137 -21.94 -31.62 -10.07
N GLY A 138 -21.53 -31.29 -11.30
CA GLY A 138 -22.21 -31.73 -12.53
C GLY A 138 -23.63 -31.16 -12.67
N HIS A 139 -23.73 -29.88 -13.01
CA HIS A 139 -24.98 -29.11 -13.00
C HIS A 139 -25.63 -29.00 -14.40
N PRO A 140 -26.93 -28.62 -14.53
CA PRO A 140 -27.64 -28.60 -15.82
C PRO A 140 -27.28 -27.42 -16.75
N GLY A 141 -26.28 -26.61 -16.36
CA GLY A 141 -25.83 -25.39 -17.05
C GLY A 141 -24.38 -25.51 -17.55
N LEU A 142 -23.77 -24.38 -17.89
CA LEU A 142 -22.41 -24.32 -18.43
C LEU A 142 -21.70 -23.02 -18.01
N CYS A 143 -20.43 -23.12 -17.63
CA CYS A 143 -19.52 -21.99 -17.48
C CYS A 143 -18.55 -21.94 -18.68
N LEU A 144 -18.67 -20.93 -19.52
CA LEU A 144 -17.69 -20.62 -20.57
C LEU A 144 -16.69 -19.60 -20.03
N LEU A 145 -15.39 -19.94 -20.01
CA LEU A 145 -14.34 -19.01 -19.60
C LEU A 145 -13.29 -18.77 -20.68
N THR A 146 -12.67 -17.59 -20.69
CA THR A 146 -11.56 -17.25 -21.60
C THR A 146 -10.31 -16.85 -20.82
N SER A 147 -9.14 -17.39 -21.20
CA SER A 147 -7.84 -17.01 -20.63
C SER A 147 -6.67 -17.18 -21.61
N ARG A 148 -5.47 -16.67 -21.29
CA ARG A 148 -4.20 -16.92 -22.00
C ARG A 148 -3.56 -18.24 -21.58
N GLU A 149 -3.85 -18.70 -20.36
CA GLU A 149 -3.29 -19.91 -19.77
C GLU A 149 -4.38 -20.74 -19.07
N TRP A 150 -4.21 -22.06 -19.08
CA TRP A 150 -5.12 -23.03 -18.46
C TRP A 150 -5.25 -22.82 -16.95
N LEU A 151 -6.45 -22.99 -16.38
CA LEU A 151 -6.59 -22.98 -14.93
C LEU A 151 -6.11 -24.31 -14.36
N GLN A 152 -4.96 -24.34 -13.68
CA GLN A 152 -4.44 -25.61 -13.13
C GLN A 152 -5.40 -26.23 -12.10
N ASP A 153 -6.14 -25.38 -11.38
CA ASP A 153 -7.16 -25.76 -10.39
C ASP A 153 -8.21 -26.74 -10.94
N LEU A 154 -8.49 -26.70 -12.25
CA LEU A 154 -9.48 -27.56 -12.89
C LEU A 154 -8.92 -28.88 -13.44
N GLY A 155 -7.62 -29.15 -13.25
CA GLY A 155 -6.87 -30.24 -13.87
C GLY A 155 -7.40 -31.67 -13.63
N GLU A 156 -8.09 -31.90 -12.51
CA GLU A 156 -8.71 -33.18 -12.16
C GLU A 156 -9.89 -33.53 -13.09
N TRP A 157 -10.79 -32.55 -13.31
CA TRP A 157 -12.03 -32.71 -14.08
C TRP A 157 -11.86 -32.56 -15.60
N VAL A 158 -10.63 -32.31 -16.08
CA VAL A 158 -10.33 -32.17 -17.52
C VAL A 158 -10.67 -33.47 -18.28
N ARG A 159 -11.45 -33.33 -19.34
CA ARG A 159 -11.74 -34.39 -20.32
C ARG A 159 -10.47 -34.77 -21.07
N LYS A 160 -9.96 -35.98 -20.83
CA LYS A 160 -8.69 -36.50 -21.39
C LYS A 160 -8.73 -38.03 -21.48
N GLY A 161 -7.74 -38.67 -22.10
CA GLY A 161 -7.73 -40.13 -22.29
C GLY A 161 -7.87 -40.96 -20.99
N THR A 162 -7.42 -40.43 -19.86
CA THR A 162 -7.59 -41.05 -18.52
C THR A 162 -8.86 -40.62 -17.78
N ASN A 163 -9.58 -39.61 -18.27
CA ASN A 163 -10.89 -39.17 -17.76
C ASN A 163 -11.79 -38.77 -18.94
N PRO A 164 -12.35 -39.74 -19.69
CA PRO A 164 -13.12 -39.45 -20.92
C PRO A 164 -14.46 -38.74 -20.66
N ASN A 165 -14.97 -38.83 -19.42
CA ASN A 165 -16.21 -38.18 -18.98
C ASN A 165 -15.94 -36.91 -18.16
N GLY A 166 -14.74 -36.32 -18.29
CA GLY A 166 -14.38 -35.09 -17.57
C GLY A 166 -15.36 -33.94 -17.86
N ALA A 167 -15.76 -33.25 -16.79
CA ALA A 167 -16.71 -32.14 -16.81
C ALA A 167 -16.11 -30.83 -17.35
N VAL A 168 -14.79 -30.73 -17.47
CA VAL A 168 -14.07 -29.56 -17.98
C VAL A 168 -13.54 -29.87 -19.39
N LEU A 169 -13.97 -29.10 -20.38
CA LEU A 169 -13.48 -29.18 -21.75
C LEU A 169 -12.44 -28.10 -22.03
N ARG A 170 -11.23 -28.52 -22.41
CA ARG A 170 -10.10 -27.65 -22.75
C ARG A 170 -9.98 -27.44 -24.25
N LEU A 171 -10.07 -26.20 -24.71
CA LEU A 171 -9.97 -25.83 -26.12
C LEU A 171 -8.85 -24.82 -26.34
N ASP A 172 -7.74 -25.30 -26.89
CA ASP A 172 -6.65 -24.45 -27.39
C ASP A 172 -7.09 -23.98 -28.76
N LEU A 173 -7.29 -22.66 -28.93
CA LEU A 173 -7.67 -22.14 -30.24
C LEU A 173 -6.48 -22.07 -31.20
N GLY A 174 -5.25 -22.02 -30.68
CA GLY A 174 -4.06 -21.68 -31.47
C GLY A 174 -4.21 -20.34 -32.20
N ASN A 175 -3.28 -20.02 -33.10
CA ASN A 175 -3.50 -18.94 -34.07
C ASN A 175 -4.24 -19.45 -35.31
N LEU A 176 -4.76 -18.53 -36.13
CA LEU A 176 -5.46 -18.89 -37.37
C LEU A 176 -4.56 -19.66 -38.33
N SER A 177 -5.15 -20.53 -39.15
CA SER A 177 -4.43 -21.16 -40.26
C SER A 177 -4.03 -20.13 -41.32
N ASP A 178 -3.10 -20.49 -42.19
CA ASP A 178 -2.69 -19.62 -43.31
C ASP A 178 -3.89 -19.22 -44.19
N ALA A 179 -4.84 -20.16 -44.40
CA ALA A 179 -6.06 -19.93 -45.17
C ALA A 179 -7.08 -19.05 -44.42
N ASP A 180 -7.35 -19.33 -43.14
CA ASP A 180 -8.28 -18.50 -42.34
C ASP A 180 -7.76 -17.07 -42.16
N GLY A 181 -6.44 -16.92 -41.99
CA GLY A 181 -5.78 -15.61 -41.91
C GLY A 181 -5.78 -14.86 -43.24
N ALA A 182 -5.64 -15.57 -44.37
CA ALA A 182 -5.81 -14.99 -45.71
C ALA A 182 -7.26 -14.52 -45.95
N ALA A 183 -8.25 -15.35 -45.58
CA ALA A 183 -9.66 -15.00 -45.64
C ALA A 183 -10.00 -13.81 -44.73
N LEU A 184 -9.37 -13.69 -43.56
CA LEU A 184 -9.52 -12.54 -42.65
C LEU A 184 -8.91 -11.25 -43.22
N LEU A 185 -7.73 -11.32 -43.86
CA LEU A 185 -7.12 -10.18 -44.55
C LEU A 185 -7.99 -9.68 -45.71
N HIS A 186 -8.51 -10.60 -46.53
CA HIS A 186 -9.43 -10.29 -47.61
C HIS A 186 -10.77 -9.75 -47.09
N ALA A 187 -11.32 -10.31 -46.01
CA ALA A 187 -12.50 -9.73 -45.34
C ALA A 187 -12.23 -8.32 -44.77
N GLY A 188 -10.98 -8.02 -44.41
CA GLY A 188 -10.50 -6.68 -44.04
C GLY A 188 -10.30 -5.72 -45.22
N GLY A 189 -10.39 -6.20 -46.47
CA GLY A 189 -10.28 -5.39 -47.69
C GLY A 189 -8.92 -5.44 -48.40
N ALA A 190 -8.00 -6.33 -48.01
CA ALA A 190 -6.75 -6.57 -48.73
C ALA A 190 -7.00 -7.42 -50.00
N ASN A 191 -7.72 -6.85 -50.96
CA ASN A 191 -8.31 -7.60 -52.09
C ASN A 191 -7.55 -7.39 -53.41
N GLN A 192 -6.34 -6.81 -53.36
CA GLN A 192 -5.49 -6.55 -54.52
C GLN A 192 -4.06 -7.07 -54.28
N ALA A 193 -3.38 -7.47 -55.35
CA ALA A 193 -1.94 -7.66 -55.40
C ALA A 193 -1.37 -6.85 -56.57
N GLY A 194 -0.83 -5.66 -56.28
CA GLY A 194 -0.61 -4.61 -57.27
C GLY A 194 -1.94 -4.14 -57.88
N ALA A 195 -2.08 -4.25 -59.20
CA ALA A 195 -3.30 -3.86 -59.94
C ALA A 195 -4.27 -5.03 -60.21
N ALA A 196 -4.00 -6.23 -59.69
CA ALA A 196 -4.83 -7.41 -59.90
C ALA A 196 -5.68 -7.70 -58.67
N ALA A 197 -6.97 -7.94 -58.86
CA ALA A 197 -7.86 -8.42 -57.81
C ALA A 197 -7.53 -9.88 -57.44
N ILE A 198 -7.51 -10.17 -56.15
CA ILE A 198 -7.19 -11.50 -55.60
C ILE A 198 -8.34 -12.04 -54.76
N GLY A 199 -8.46 -13.36 -54.67
CA GLY A 199 -9.47 -14.03 -53.83
C GLY A 199 -8.99 -14.30 -52.40
N PRO A 200 -9.86 -14.75 -51.48
CA PRO A 200 -9.52 -14.98 -50.07
C PRO A 200 -8.50 -16.10 -49.82
N GLU A 201 -8.22 -16.93 -50.83
CA GLU A 201 -7.30 -18.06 -50.79
C GLU A 201 -5.95 -17.80 -51.49
N ASP A 202 -5.66 -16.54 -51.86
CA ASP A 202 -4.45 -16.18 -52.60
C ASP A 202 -3.17 -16.39 -51.78
N GLU A 203 -2.08 -16.81 -52.44
CA GLU A 203 -0.81 -17.09 -51.77
C GLU A 203 -0.12 -15.84 -51.20
N GLU A 204 -0.35 -14.64 -51.73
CA GLU A 204 0.17 -13.40 -51.11
C GLU A 204 -0.51 -13.11 -49.76
N LEU A 205 -1.80 -13.42 -49.63
CA LEU A 205 -2.55 -13.29 -48.39
C LEU A 205 -2.14 -14.39 -47.38
N LYS A 206 -1.96 -15.63 -47.85
CA LYS A 206 -1.41 -16.72 -47.02
C LYS A 206 -0.01 -16.40 -46.54
N GLN A 207 0.85 -15.86 -47.40
CA GLN A 207 2.20 -15.45 -47.04
C GLN A 207 2.18 -14.31 -46.00
N ALA A 208 1.29 -13.32 -46.12
CA ALA A 208 1.08 -12.31 -45.09
C ALA A 208 0.56 -12.90 -43.76
N SER A 209 -0.28 -13.95 -43.82
CA SER A 209 -0.69 -14.72 -42.63
C SER A 209 0.49 -15.41 -41.95
N ARG A 210 1.34 -16.12 -42.71
CA ARG A 210 2.55 -16.79 -42.24
C ARG A 210 3.52 -15.83 -41.55
N GLU A 211 3.74 -14.64 -42.13
CA GLU A 211 4.64 -13.60 -41.61
C GLU A 211 4.29 -13.17 -40.18
N VAL A 212 2.99 -13.09 -39.84
CA VAL A 212 2.50 -12.74 -38.50
C VAL A 212 1.99 -13.95 -37.71
N ARG A 213 2.31 -15.17 -38.17
CA ARG A 213 1.91 -16.47 -37.61
C ARG A 213 0.41 -16.61 -37.35
N GLY A 214 -0.45 -16.14 -38.26
CA GLY A 214 -1.91 -16.29 -38.11
C GLY A 214 -2.55 -15.45 -36.99
N HIS A 215 -1.85 -14.45 -36.45
CA HIS A 215 -2.37 -13.66 -35.32
C HIS A 215 -3.56 -12.77 -35.72
N ALA A 216 -4.76 -13.14 -35.25
CA ALA A 216 -6.03 -12.61 -35.75
C ALA A 216 -6.14 -11.07 -35.65
N LEU A 217 -5.81 -10.45 -34.52
CA LEU A 217 -5.86 -8.99 -34.37
C LEU A 217 -4.94 -8.27 -35.38
N THR A 218 -3.70 -8.73 -35.52
CA THR A 218 -2.74 -8.13 -36.46
C THR A 218 -3.26 -8.21 -37.89
N LEU A 219 -3.79 -9.36 -38.30
CA LEU A 219 -4.37 -9.55 -39.64
C LEU A 219 -5.60 -8.68 -39.86
N SER A 220 -6.49 -8.59 -38.87
CA SER A 220 -7.70 -7.79 -38.94
C SER A 220 -7.40 -6.28 -39.04
N LEU A 221 -6.38 -5.79 -38.34
CA LEU A 221 -5.92 -4.41 -38.45
C LEU A 221 -5.16 -4.16 -39.77
N LEU A 222 -4.27 -5.08 -40.18
CA LEU A 222 -3.46 -4.95 -41.39
C LEU A 222 -4.34 -4.90 -42.66
N GLY A 223 -5.34 -5.76 -42.77
CA GLY A 223 -6.26 -5.76 -43.91
C GLY A 223 -6.97 -4.42 -44.08
N ARG A 224 -7.53 -3.88 -42.98
CA ARG A 224 -8.20 -2.57 -42.97
C ARG A 224 -7.23 -1.41 -43.25
N TYR A 225 -6.00 -1.48 -42.73
CA TYR A 225 -4.97 -0.48 -42.98
C TYR A 225 -4.61 -0.41 -44.48
N LEU A 226 -4.41 -1.56 -45.11
CA LEU A 226 -4.09 -1.64 -46.54
C LEU A 226 -5.26 -1.20 -47.40
N ALA A 227 -6.50 -1.60 -47.06
CA ALA A 227 -7.71 -1.13 -47.72
C ALA A 227 -7.83 0.40 -47.70
N ARG A 228 -7.62 1.03 -46.53
CA ARG A 228 -7.77 2.49 -46.34
C ARG A 228 -6.61 3.32 -46.89
N THR A 229 -5.38 2.80 -46.87
CA THR A 229 -4.18 3.61 -47.14
C THR A 229 -3.39 3.18 -48.38
N LYS A 230 -3.66 2.00 -48.95
CA LYS A 230 -2.91 1.37 -50.06
C LYS A 230 -3.82 0.75 -51.12
N GLY A 231 -5.12 1.08 -51.14
CA GLY A 231 -6.07 0.54 -52.11
C GLY A 231 -6.32 -0.97 -52.00
N GLY A 232 -6.00 -1.57 -50.86
CA GLY A 232 -6.10 -3.02 -50.65
C GLY A 232 -4.93 -3.85 -51.19
N ASP A 233 -3.84 -3.23 -51.66
CA ASP A 233 -2.66 -3.95 -52.17
C ASP A 233 -1.87 -4.63 -51.04
N ILE A 234 -1.98 -5.97 -50.95
CA ILE A 234 -1.31 -6.80 -49.95
C ILE A 234 0.22 -6.75 -50.04
N ARG A 235 0.78 -6.31 -51.17
CA ARG A 235 2.23 -6.16 -51.34
C ARG A 235 2.81 -4.98 -50.56
N GLN A 236 1.99 -3.96 -50.26
CA GLN A 236 2.43 -2.78 -49.49
C GLN A 236 2.53 -3.02 -47.97
N ARG A 237 2.35 -4.27 -47.51
CA ARG A 237 2.54 -4.68 -46.11
C ARG A 237 3.99 -4.51 -45.62
N ASP A 238 4.95 -4.58 -46.55
CA ASP A 238 6.37 -4.33 -46.33
C ASP A 238 6.64 -2.98 -45.65
N ARG A 239 5.87 -1.95 -46.02
CA ARG A 239 5.97 -0.58 -45.46
C ARG A 239 5.56 -0.48 -43.99
N VAL A 240 4.89 -1.48 -43.43
CA VAL A 240 4.52 -1.54 -42.00
C VAL A 240 5.71 -2.04 -41.16
N GLY A 241 6.75 -2.62 -41.77
CA GLY A 241 7.97 -3.04 -41.06
C GLY A 241 7.78 -4.26 -40.15
N LEU A 242 6.90 -5.19 -40.54
CA LEU A 242 6.56 -6.39 -39.77
C LEU A 242 7.76 -7.33 -39.58
N THR A 243 8.68 -7.39 -40.55
CA THR A 243 9.81 -8.35 -40.63
C THR A 243 10.99 -8.07 -39.68
N ARG A 244 10.81 -7.25 -38.64
CA ARG A 244 11.80 -6.95 -37.59
C ARG A 244 11.23 -6.81 -36.18
N ALA A 245 9.94 -7.13 -35.97
CA ALA A 245 9.41 -7.19 -34.62
C ALA A 245 9.90 -8.44 -33.88
N ASP A 246 9.98 -8.34 -32.55
CA ASP A 246 10.46 -9.40 -31.66
C ASP A 246 9.59 -10.66 -31.72
N ARG A 247 10.04 -11.75 -31.06
CA ARG A 247 9.56 -13.13 -31.29
C ARG A 247 8.07 -13.40 -31.02
N ASP A 248 7.32 -12.41 -30.52
CA ASP A 248 6.01 -12.54 -29.88
C ASP A 248 4.90 -11.68 -30.54
N ALA A 249 3.67 -12.18 -30.49
CA ALA A 249 2.52 -11.61 -31.21
C ALA A 249 2.15 -10.16 -30.82
N ARG A 250 2.53 -9.69 -29.61
CA ARG A 250 2.29 -8.30 -29.17
C ARG A 250 2.97 -7.29 -30.11
N GLY A 251 4.22 -7.57 -30.51
CA GLY A 251 5.03 -6.68 -31.34
C GLY A 251 4.42 -6.41 -32.72
N HIS A 252 3.82 -7.43 -33.35
CA HIS A 252 3.20 -7.28 -34.67
C HIS A 252 1.97 -6.36 -34.64
N ALA A 253 1.11 -6.46 -33.63
CA ALA A 253 -0.06 -5.59 -33.50
C ALA A 253 0.36 -4.13 -33.28
N ALA A 254 1.33 -3.90 -32.39
CA ALA A 254 1.91 -2.58 -32.13
C ALA A 254 2.48 -1.90 -33.40
N LYS A 255 3.18 -2.65 -34.29
CA LYS A 255 3.66 -2.10 -35.57
C LYS A 255 2.52 -1.62 -36.48
N VAL A 256 1.41 -2.34 -36.56
CA VAL A 256 0.24 -1.91 -37.37
C VAL A 256 -0.41 -0.65 -36.77
N VAL A 257 -0.54 -0.57 -35.44
CA VAL A 257 -1.05 0.64 -34.75
C VAL A 257 -0.12 1.84 -34.99
N ALA A 258 1.20 1.67 -34.88
CA ALA A 258 2.17 2.72 -35.19
C ALA A 258 2.11 3.20 -36.66
N ALA A 259 1.78 2.31 -37.60
CA ALA A 259 1.55 2.68 -39.00
C ALA A 259 0.27 3.50 -39.20
N TYR A 260 -0.79 3.20 -38.43
CA TYR A 260 -1.98 4.05 -38.34
C TYR A 260 -1.67 5.43 -37.74
N GLU A 261 -0.94 5.50 -36.62
CA GLU A 261 -0.52 6.79 -36.03
C GLU A 261 0.29 7.64 -37.02
N THR A 262 1.25 7.02 -37.72
CA THR A 262 2.09 7.67 -38.73
C THR A 262 1.28 8.19 -39.91
N TRP A 263 0.24 7.46 -40.32
CA TRP A 263 -0.69 7.91 -41.37
C TRP A 263 -1.53 9.08 -40.88
N PHE A 264 -2.14 8.97 -39.71
CA PHE A 264 -3.01 10.01 -39.17
C PHE A 264 -2.27 11.32 -38.89
N ALA A 265 -1.01 11.26 -38.46
CA ALA A 265 -0.17 12.43 -38.21
C ALA A 265 0.17 13.26 -39.47
N ARG A 266 -0.05 12.73 -40.69
CA ARG A 266 0.42 13.35 -41.95
C ARG A 266 -0.69 14.00 -42.79
N GLU A 267 -1.97 13.73 -42.50
CA GLU A 267 -3.08 13.97 -43.43
C GLU A 267 -4.14 14.96 -42.90
N GLY A 268 -3.71 16.16 -42.55
CA GLY A 268 -4.60 17.30 -42.28
C GLY A 268 -5.46 17.18 -41.02
N GLU A 269 -6.40 18.13 -40.88
CA GLU A 269 -7.14 18.37 -39.64
C GLU A 269 -8.04 17.19 -39.22
N GLN A 270 -8.73 16.55 -40.16
CA GLN A 270 -9.58 15.39 -39.86
C GLN A 270 -8.77 14.22 -39.29
N ARG A 271 -7.58 13.93 -39.84
CA ARG A 271 -6.75 12.84 -39.36
C ARG A 271 -6.02 13.18 -38.08
N SER A 272 -5.69 14.46 -37.86
CA SER A 272 -5.22 14.95 -36.56
C SER A 272 -6.26 14.71 -35.45
N ARG A 273 -7.55 14.92 -35.72
CA ARG A 273 -8.66 14.54 -34.83
C ARG A 273 -8.72 13.04 -34.53
N GLU A 274 -8.59 12.21 -35.56
CA GLU A 274 -8.57 10.74 -35.41
C GLU A 274 -7.35 10.25 -34.58
N LEU A 275 -6.16 10.84 -34.77
CA LEU A 275 -4.97 10.56 -33.96
C LEU A 275 -5.17 10.95 -32.49
N ALA A 276 -5.68 12.15 -32.25
CA ALA A 276 -5.95 12.65 -30.90
C ALA A 276 -6.97 11.76 -30.17
N ALA A 277 -8.10 11.46 -30.82
CA ALA A 277 -9.15 10.60 -30.28
C ALA A 277 -8.66 9.17 -30.00
N LEU A 278 -7.85 8.59 -30.89
CA LEU A 278 -7.22 7.29 -30.68
C LEU A 278 -6.30 7.32 -29.45
N ARG A 279 -5.43 8.33 -29.34
CA ARG A 279 -4.47 8.46 -28.24
C ARG A 279 -5.14 8.62 -26.87
N LEU A 280 -6.32 9.24 -26.78
CA LEU A 280 -7.06 9.29 -25.51
C LEU A 280 -7.29 7.91 -24.87
N LEU A 281 -7.36 6.84 -25.66
CA LEU A 281 -7.53 5.47 -25.14
C LEU A 281 -6.30 4.92 -24.42
N GLY A 282 -5.11 5.49 -24.61
CA GLY A 282 -3.90 5.13 -23.86
C GLY A 282 -3.94 5.52 -22.38
N PHE A 283 -4.87 6.39 -21.97
CA PHE A 283 -5.07 6.72 -20.55
C PHE A 283 -5.88 5.66 -19.79
N PHE A 284 -6.48 4.69 -20.48
CA PHE A 284 -7.43 3.73 -19.91
C PHE A 284 -6.93 2.30 -20.05
N ASP A 285 -7.02 1.54 -18.95
CA ASP A 285 -6.77 0.10 -18.92
C ASP A 285 -8.03 -0.74 -19.20
N ARG A 286 -9.18 -0.07 -19.39
CA ARG A 286 -10.54 -0.59 -19.54
C ARG A 286 -11.29 0.22 -20.62
N PRO A 287 -12.55 -0.10 -20.98
CA PRO A 287 -13.37 0.76 -21.85
C PRO A 287 -13.46 2.19 -21.29
N ALA A 288 -13.19 3.20 -22.13
CA ALA A 288 -13.14 4.58 -21.70
C ALA A 288 -14.56 5.16 -21.57
N GLY A 289 -14.99 5.45 -20.33
CA GLY A 289 -16.31 6.00 -20.07
C GLY A 289 -16.50 7.40 -20.68
N ARG A 290 -17.70 7.67 -21.22
CA ARG A 290 -18.04 8.91 -21.93
C ARG A 290 -17.60 10.18 -21.20
N ALA A 291 -17.93 10.29 -19.91
CA ALA A 291 -17.62 11.47 -19.11
C ALA A 291 -16.11 11.67 -18.85
N LEU A 292 -15.33 10.59 -18.82
CA LEU A 292 -13.87 10.65 -18.67
C LEU A 292 -13.17 11.07 -19.97
N LEU A 293 -13.71 10.65 -21.12
CA LEU A 293 -13.27 11.16 -22.43
C LEU A 293 -13.58 12.65 -22.57
N ASP A 294 -14.75 13.09 -22.11
CA ASP A 294 -15.13 14.50 -22.13
C ASP A 294 -14.24 15.35 -21.20
N ALA A 295 -13.89 14.85 -20.01
CA ALA A 295 -12.93 15.50 -19.12
C ALA A 295 -11.51 15.67 -19.72
N LEU A 296 -11.07 14.71 -20.56
CA LEU A 296 -9.82 14.83 -21.31
C LEU A 296 -9.92 15.84 -22.46
N ARG A 297 -11.11 15.99 -23.06
CA ARG A 297 -11.40 16.93 -24.17
C ARG A 297 -11.65 18.37 -23.71
N GLU A 298 -11.99 18.58 -22.44
CA GLU A 298 -12.37 19.88 -21.88
C GLU A 298 -11.30 20.97 -22.10
N ALA A 299 -11.75 22.23 -22.24
CA ALA A 299 -10.84 23.37 -22.42
C ALA A 299 -10.19 23.78 -21.09
N PRO A 300 -8.92 24.23 -21.07
CA PRO A 300 -8.00 24.37 -22.21
C PRO A 300 -7.49 23.00 -22.71
N PRO A 301 -7.01 22.88 -23.97
CA PRO A 301 -6.44 21.62 -24.45
C PRO A 301 -5.25 21.15 -23.61
N ILE A 302 -5.17 19.84 -23.40
CA ILE A 302 -3.92 19.14 -23.07
C ILE A 302 -2.96 19.33 -24.26
N VAL A 303 -1.85 20.03 -24.01
CA VAL A 303 -0.86 20.42 -25.02
C VAL A 303 -0.16 19.20 -25.63
N GLY A 304 -0.06 19.18 -26.97
CA GLY A 304 0.51 18.11 -27.77
C GLY A 304 -0.41 16.90 -27.98
N LEU A 305 -1.70 17.01 -27.66
CA LEU A 305 -2.61 15.86 -27.63
C LEU A 305 -4.06 16.17 -28.05
N THR A 306 -4.67 17.23 -27.52
CA THR A 306 -6.13 17.45 -27.62
C THR A 306 -6.54 18.74 -28.31
N GLU A 307 -5.59 19.50 -28.85
CA GLU A 307 -5.85 20.73 -29.60
C GLU A 307 -6.83 20.50 -30.76
N ALA A 308 -6.64 19.41 -31.51
CA ALA A 308 -7.53 19.04 -32.61
C ALA A 308 -8.96 18.69 -32.16
N LEU A 309 -9.16 18.38 -30.87
CA LEU A 309 -10.47 18.02 -30.30
C LEU A 309 -11.23 19.21 -29.69
N GLN A 310 -10.61 20.40 -29.64
CA GLN A 310 -11.24 21.60 -29.08
C GLN A 310 -12.37 22.11 -29.99
N GLY A 311 -13.51 22.43 -29.40
CA GLY A 311 -14.67 22.97 -30.13
C GLY A 311 -15.35 21.99 -31.09
N VAL A 312 -14.97 20.70 -31.08
CA VAL A 312 -15.55 19.66 -31.93
C VAL A 312 -16.95 19.29 -31.45
N ASP A 313 -17.96 19.50 -32.30
CA ASP A 313 -19.35 19.14 -32.04
C ASP A 313 -19.58 17.60 -32.01
N GLU A 314 -20.76 17.21 -31.52
CA GLU A 314 -21.09 15.79 -31.31
C GLU A 314 -21.20 14.98 -32.61
N ASP A 315 -21.64 15.58 -33.71
CA ASP A 315 -21.77 14.86 -34.99
C ASP A 315 -20.39 14.64 -35.63
N THR A 316 -19.51 15.64 -35.53
CA THR A 316 -18.10 15.54 -35.93
C THR A 316 -17.33 14.56 -35.05
N TRP A 317 -17.57 14.56 -33.73
CA TRP A 317 -17.00 13.57 -32.81
C TRP A 317 -17.44 12.15 -33.15
N ARG A 318 -18.75 11.93 -33.37
CA ARG A 318 -19.27 10.62 -33.82
C ARG A 318 -18.69 10.19 -35.17
N ALA A 319 -18.50 11.11 -36.12
CA ALA A 319 -17.85 10.80 -37.40
C ALA A 319 -16.38 10.40 -37.22
N THR A 320 -15.63 11.08 -36.35
CA THR A 320 -14.24 10.71 -35.99
C THR A 320 -14.19 9.31 -35.35
N LEU A 321 -15.10 8.99 -34.42
CA LEU A 321 -15.16 7.66 -33.81
C LEU A 321 -15.59 6.57 -34.81
N ALA A 322 -16.52 6.87 -35.72
CA ALA A 322 -16.94 5.96 -36.77
C ALA A 322 -15.77 5.62 -37.72
N ASN A 323 -14.94 6.60 -38.11
CA ASN A 323 -13.76 6.37 -38.94
C ASN A 323 -12.70 5.47 -38.26
N LEU A 324 -12.51 5.63 -36.95
CA LEU A 324 -11.62 4.77 -36.14
C LEU A 324 -12.19 3.35 -35.99
N ALA A 325 -13.51 3.21 -35.84
CA ALA A 325 -14.19 1.92 -35.75
C ALA A 325 -14.16 1.16 -37.10
N ASP A 326 -14.31 1.89 -38.20
CA ASP A 326 -14.12 1.43 -39.58
C ASP A 326 -12.69 0.91 -39.84
N CYS A 327 -11.70 1.42 -39.10
CA CYS A 327 -10.32 0.94 -39.11
C CYS A 327 -10.09 -0.26 -38.16
N GLY A 328 -11.09 -0.65 -37.37
CA GLY A 328 -11.01 -1.73 -36.38
C GLY A 328 -10.18 -1.39 -35.14
N LEU A 329 -9.80 -0.12 -34.96
CA LEU A 329 -8.96 0.34 -33.86
C LEU A 329 -9.76 0.52 -32.55
N VAL A 330 -11.04 0.90 -32.67
CA VAL A 330 -11.93 1.20 -31.55
C VAL A 330 -13.31 0.56 -31.74
N GLN A 331 -14.06 0.42 -30.65
CA GLN A 331 -15.44 -0.06 -30.62
C GLN A 331 -16.27 0.91 -29.76
N PRO A 332 -17.02 1.86 -30.37
CA PRO A 332 -17.90 2.75 -29.63
C PRO A 332 -19.16 1.99 -29.17
N ASP A 333 -19.50 2.07 -27.89
CA ASP A 333 -20.76 1.55 -27.39
C ASP A 333 -21.89 2.56 -27.59
N SER A 334 -22.84 2.19 -28.44
CA SER A 334 -24.07 2.95 -28.71
C SER A 334 -24.99 3.18 -27.50
N GLN A 335 -24.87 2.40 -26.42
CA GLN A 335 -25.74 2.51 -25.24
C GLN A 335 -25.13 3.39 -24.14
N SER A 336 -23.89 3.12 -23.72
CA SER A 336 -23.22 3.91 -22.67
C SER A 336 -22.47 5.14 -23.19
N GLY A 337 -22.22 5.23 -24.50
CA GLY A 337 -21.33 6.22 -25.09
C GLY A 337 -19.85 6.01 -24.75
N ALA A 338 -19.49 4.90 -24.11
CA ALA A 338 -18.11 4.53 -23.85
C ALA A 338 -17.37 4.15 -25.15
N LEU A 339 -16.05 4.29 -25.14
CA LEU A 339 -15.18 3.91 -26.25
C LEU A 339 -14.22 2.82 -25.82
N ASP A 340 -14.31 1.64 -26.42
CA ASP A 340 -13.39 0.54 -26.16
C ASP A 340 -12.36 0.38 -27.28
N ALA A 341 -11.29 -0.36 -27.01
CA ALA A 341 -10.30 -0.82 -27.98
C ALA A 341 -9.68 -2.14 -27.49
N HIS A 342 -9.03 -2.90 -28.36
CA HIS A 342 -8.37 -4.13 -27.90
C HIS A 342 -7.27 -3.81 -26.87
N PRO A 343 -7.06 -4.59 -25.78
CA PRO A 343 -6.06 -4.29 -24.75
C PRO A 343 -4.65 -3.99 -25.30
N LEU A 344 -4.13 -4.83 -26.22
CA LEU A 344 -2.84 -4.60 -26.91
C LEU A 344 -2.74 -3.24 -27.65
N VAL A 345 -3.87 -2.66 -28.08
CA VAL A 345 -3.90 -1.33 -28.72
C VAL A 345 -3.78 -0.25 -27.63
N ARG A 346 -4.49 -0.38 -26.50
CA ARG A 346 -4.37 0.54 -25.37
C ARG A 346 -2.97 0.50 -24.74
N GLU A 347 -2.38 -0.69 -24.60
CA GLU A 347 -1.02 -0.95 -24.11
C GLU A 347 0.02 -0.18 -24.96
N HIS A 348 0.02 -0.38 -26.29
CA HIS A 348 0.87 0.37 -27.23
C HIS A 348 0.67 1.89 -27.15
N LEU A 349 -0.58 2.36 -27.05
CA LEU A 349 -0.90 3.79 -26.97
C LEU A 349 -0.45 4.40 -25.64
N ALA A 350 -0.56 3.67 -24.54
CA ALA A 350 -0.10 4.07 -23.22
C ALA A 350 1.44 4.22 -23.18
N GLU A 351 2.16 3.19 -23.64
CA GLU A 351 3.63 3.23 -23.78
C GLU A 351 4.09 4.40 -24.65
N THR A 352 3.42 4.60 -25.80
CA THR A 352 3.76 5.66 -26.75
C THR A 352 3.49 7.04 -26.17
N LEU A 353 2.36 7.25 -25.47
CA LEU A 353 2.09 8.51 -24.77
C LEU A 353 3.07 8.78 -23.63
N GLN A 354 3.37 7.78 -22.80
CA GLN A 354 4.26 7.92 -21.66
C GLN A 354 5.70 8.24 -22.10
N ARG A 355 6.16 7.61 -23.20
CA ARG A 355 7.49 7.83 -23.78
C ARG A 355 7.60 9.16 -24.54
N ASP A 356 6.66 9.42 -25.45
CA ASP A 356 6.80 10.50 -26.45
C ASP A 356 6.10 11.80 -26.04
N LEU A 357 5.11 11.74 -25.13
CA LEU A 357 4.33 12.89 -24.65
C LEU A 357 4.19 12.93 -23.11
N PRO A 358 5.31 12.86 -22.33
CA PRO A 358 5.29 12.70 -20.86
C PRO A 358 4.72 13.89 -20.06
N GLN A 359 4.44 15.03 -20.71
CA GLN A 359 3.71 16.15 -20.10
C GLN A 359 2.20 15.97 -20.28
N ALA A 360 1.74 15.63 -21.49
CA ALA A 360 0.33 15.32 -21.77
C ALA A 360 -0.15 14.09 -21.01
N TRP A 361 0.71 13.08 -20.83
CA TRP A 361 0.46 11.91 -19.98
C TRP A 361 0.11 12.31 -18.53
N ARG A 362 0.92 13.18 -17.91
CA ARG A 362 0.70 13.64 -16.54
C ARG A 362 -0.55 14.51 -16.43
N GLU A 363 -0.74 15.45 -17.35
CA GLU A 363 -1.90 16.35 -17.36
C GLU A 363 -3.23 15.62 -17.62
N GLY A 364 -3.27 14.66 -18.55
CA GLY A 364 -4.47 13.87 -18.80
C GLY A 364 -4.85 13.00 -17.61
N HIS A 365 -3.87 12.34 -16.97
CA HIS A 365 -4.12 11.62 -15.73
C HIS A 365 -4.52 12.55 -14.57
N ARG A 366 -3.98 13.77 -14.49
CA ARG A 366 -4.40 14.78 -13.51
C ARG A 366 -5.88 15.13 -13.68
N ARG A 367 -6.35 15.35 -14.92
CA ARG A 367 -7.77 15.61 -15.20
C ARG A 367 -8.68 14.45 -14.83
N LEU A 368 -8.28 13.23 -15.16
CA LEU A 368 -9.04 12.02 -14.80
C LEU A 368 -9.12 11.86 -13.28
N TYR A 369 -8.02 12.09 -12.57
CA TYR A 369 -7.98 12.12 -11.10
C TYR A 369 -8.94 13.16 -10.53
N GLU A 370 -8.83 14.43 -10.94
CA GLU A 370 -9.70 15.51 -10.45
C GLU A 370 -11.17 15.26 -10.75
N TRP A 371 -11.48 14.77 -11.96
CA TRP A 371 -12.84 14.48 -12.36
C TRP A 371 -13.44 13.36 -11.50
N LEU A 372 -12.72 12.25 -11.31
CA LEU A 372 -13.17 11.13 -10.47
C LEU A 372 -13.27 11.53 -8.99
N LYS A 373 -12.28 12.27 -8.48
CA LYS A 373 -12.27 12.83 -7.12
C LYS A 373 -13.51 13.71 -6.87
N THR A 374 -13.83 14.59 -7.82
CA THR A 374 -14.90 15.59 -7.69
C THR A 374 -16.29 15.02 -7.91
N ASN A 375 -16.48 14.15 -8.90
CA ASN A 375 -17.80 13.63 -9.29
C ASN A 375 -18.23 12.39 -8.48
N THR A 376 -17.34 11.83 -7.66
CA THR A 376 -17.71 10.76 -6.71
C THR A 376 -18.15 11.37 -5.38
N PRO A 377 -19.20 10.84 -4.71
CA PRO A 377 -19.58 11.28 -3.36
C PRO A 377 -18.40 11.26 -2.37
N HIS A 378 -18.46 12.09 -1.33
CA HIS A 378 -17.35 12.20 -0.37
C HIS A 378 -17.05 10.86 0.34
N GLN A 379 -18.09 10.18 0.83
CA GLN A 379 -18.03 8.83 1.41
C GLN A 379 -19.09 7.96 0.73
N PRO A 380 -18.77 7.33 -0.41
CA PRO A 380 -19.73 6.49 -1.13
C PRO A 380 -19.90 5.14 -0.41
N GLU A 381 -21.10 4.56 -0.50
CA GLU A 381 -21.44 3.28 0.10
C GLU A 381 -21.23 2.10 -0.87
N GLY A 382 -20.94 0.91 -0.33
CA GLY A 382 -20.67 -0.30 -1.10
C GLY A 382 -19.40 -0.26 -1.98
N LEU A 383 -19.01 -1.42 -2.51
CA LEU A 383 -17.82 -1.55 -3.36
C LEU A 383 -17.98 -0.87 -4.72
N ALA A 384 -19.19 -0.89 -5.28
CA ALA A 384 -19.50 -0.20 -6.53
C ALA A 384 -19.33 1.33 -6.38
N GLY A 385 -19.76 1.90 -5.25
CA GLY A 385 -19.58 3.33 -4.97
C GLY A 385 -18.13 3.77 -4.75
N LEU A 386 -17.28 2.86 -4.24
CA LEU A 386 -15.85 3.11 -4.03
C LEU A 386 -14.99 2.95 -5.29
N GLN A 387 -15.47 2.21 -6.30
CA GLN A 387 -14.70 1.91 -7.53
C GLN A 387 -14.14 3.18 -8.23
N PRO A 388 -14.88 4.30 -8.36
CA PRO A 388 -14.33 5.54 -8.91
C PRO A 388 -13.22 6.17 -8.06
N LEU A 389 -13.21 5.97 -6.73
CA LEU A 389 -12.15 6.46 -5.86
C LEU A 389 -10.85 5.67 -6.04
N TYR A 390 -10.94 4.34 -6.18
CA TYR A 390 -9.76 3.53 -6.54
C TYR A 390 -9.20 3.93 -7.92
N GLN A 391 -10.07 4.26 -8.89
CA GLN A 391 -9.66 4.82 -10.17
C GLN A 391 -9.05 6.24 -10.04
N ALA A 392 -9.52 7.07 -9.11
CA ALA A 392 -8.89 8.34 -8.80
C ALA A 392 -7.47 8.11 -8.26
N VAL A 393 -7.28 7.35 -7.17
CA VAL A 393 -5.95 7.03 -6.61
C VAL A 393 -4.99 6.54 -7.71
N ALA A 394 -5.48 5.63 -8.54
CA ALA A 394 -4.81 5.11 -9.72
C ALA A 394 -4.32 6.20 -10.70
N HIS A 395 -5.19 7.12 -11.11
CA HIS A 395 -4.80 8.20 -12.03
C HIS A 395 -3.95 9.28 -11.35
N GLY A 396 -4.19 9.61 -10.09
CA GLY A 396 -3.40 10.59 -9.34
C GLY A 396 -1.94 10.12 -9.16
N CYS A 397 -1.73 8.82 -8.89
CA CYS A 397 -0.40 8.20 -8.90
C CYS A 397 0.31 8.31 -10.26
N LEU A 398 -0.41 8.21 -11.38
CA LEU A 398 0.15 8.37 -12.73
C LEU A 398 0.37 9.84 -13.13
N ALA A 399 -0.36 10.76 -12.50
CA ALA A 399 -0.32 12.19 -12.77
C ALA A 399 0.86 12.92 -12.11
N GLY A 400 1.18 12.59 -10.85
CA GLY A 400 2.06 13.41 -10.02
C GLY A 400 1.67 13.49 -8.54
N LEU A 401 0.49 12.98 -8.17
CA LEU A 401 -0.26 13.42 -6.99
C LEU A 401 -0.39 12.32 -5.93
N TRP A 402 0.70 11.60 -5.65
CA TRP A 402 0.71 10.45 -4.73
C TRP A 402 0.34 10.79 -3.30
N GLU A 403 0.86 11.89 -2.73
CA GLU A 403 0.53 12.29 -1.36
C GLU A 403 -0.95 12.67 -1.25
N GLU A 404 -1.42 13.51 -2.18
CA GLU A 404 -2.82 13.92 -2.28
C GLU A 404 -3.77 12.73 -2.47
N SER A 405 -3.43 11.81 -3.40
CA SER A 405 -4.19 10.58 -3.66
C SER A 405 -4.23 9.65 -2.44
N CYS A 406 -3.12 9.54 -1.71
CA CYS A 406 -3.02 8.69 -0.53
C CYS A 406 -3.79 9.28 0.67
N VAL A 407 -3.73 10.60 0.86
CA VAL A 407 -4.41 11.28 1.96
C VAL A 407 -5.89 11.52 1.62
N GLU A 408 -6.18 12.38 0.65
CA GLU A 408 -7.53 12.89 0.38
C GLU A 408 -8.48 11.86 -0.20
N VAL A 409 -7.96 10.83 -0.90
CA VAL A 409 -8.80 9.81 -1.54
C VAL A 409 -8.69 8.46 -0.82
N TYR A 410 -7.49 7.89 -0.73
CA TYR A 410 -7.32 6.54 -0.15
C TYR A 410 -7.59 6.51 1.37
N ARG A 411 -6.93 7.37 2.15
CA ARG A 411 -7.13 7.39 3.60
C ARG A 411 -8.49 7.97 3.98
N ASP A 412 -8.81 9.17 3.50
CA ASP A 412 -9.91 9.94 4.09
C ASP A 412 -11.29 9.54 3.54
N ARG A 413 -11.35 8.96 2.33
CA ARG A 413 -12.61 8.62 1.65
C ARG A 413 -12.83 7.12 1.45
N ILE A 414 -11.79 6.35 1.10
CA ILE A 414 -11.85 4.88 0.97
C ILE A 414 -11.77 4.22 2.35
N LEU A 415 -10.67 4.40 3.10
CA LEU A 415 -10.52 3.83 4.45
C LEU A 415 -11.39 4.55 5.50
N ARG A 416 -11.72 5.83 5.26
CA ARG A 416 -12.44 6.75 6.17
C ARG A 416 -11.67 7.02 7.48
N GLY A 417 -10.36 7.24 7.37
CA GLY A 417 -9.44 7.55 8.47
C GLY A 417 -8.52 6.38 8.84
N MET A 418 -7.90 6.45 10.03
CA MET A 418 -6.95 5.44 10.55
C MET A 418 -7.30 5.01 12.01
N GLY A 419 -8.55 5.19 12.42
CA GLY A 419 -9.01 4.91 13.79
C GLY A 419 -9.57 3.49 13.99
N SER A 420 -10.20 3.24 15.14
CA SER A 420 -11.02 2.02 15.34
C SER A 420 -12.11 1.87 14.28
N ASP A 421 -12.57 2.99 13.73
CA ASP A 421 -13.70 3.08 12.80
C ASP A 421 -13.23 3.33 11.35
N GLY A 422 -12.02 3.85 11.19
CA GLY A 422 -11.40 4.20 9.90
C GLY A 422 -10.68 3.00 9.26
N PHE A 423 -11.46 2.02 8.82
CA PHE A 423 -11.07 0.93 7.91
C PHE A 423 -12.33 0.43 7.20
N TYR A 424 -13.11 1.33 6.60
CA TYR A 424 -14.50 1.05 6.16
C TYR A 424 -14.63 -0.14 5.19
N THR A 425 -13.82 -0.14 4.13
CA THR A 425 -13.64 -1.24 3.17
C THR A 425 -13.40 -2.60 3.84
N ILE A 426 -12.48 -2.62 4.80
CA ILE A 426 -12.03 -3.81 5.54
C ILE A 426 -13.05 -4.25 6.61
N LYS A 427 -13.64 -3.32 7.38
CA LYS A 427 -14.49 -3.62 8.54
C LYS A 427 -15.97 -3.73 8.23
N GLN A 428 -16.46 -3.03 7.20
CA GLN A 428 -17.88 -2.98 6.82
C GLN A 428 -18.17 -3.69 5.49
N LEU A 429 -17.23 -3.69 4.54
CA LEU A 429 -17.44 -4.29 3.20
C LEU A 429 -16.68 -5.58 2.95
N GLY A 430 -15.75 -5.97 3.83
CA GLY A 430 -14.95 -7.20 3.69
C GLY A 430 -13.97 -7.19 2.50
N ALA A 431 -13.58 -6.02 2.00
CA ALA A 431 -12.86 -5.86 0.73
C ALA A 431 -11.32 -5.79 0.90
N PHE A 432 -10.76 -6.82 1.53
CA PHE A 432 -9.33 -6.85 1.88
C PHE A 432 -8.40 -6.97 0.67
N GLY A 433 -8.81 -7.74 -0.36
CA GLY A 433 -8.04 -7.88 -1.59
C GLY A 433 -7.88 -6.56 -2.35
N ALA A 434 -8.95 -5.77 -2.44
CA ALA A 434 -8.94 -4.45 -3.08
C ALA A 434 -7.96 -3.46 -2.41
N ASP A 435 -7.96 -3.38 -1.07
CA ASP A 435 -7.06 -2.47 -0.34
C ASP A 435 -5.60 -2.94 -0.38
N LEU A 436 -5.34 -4.25 -0.31
CA LEU A 436 -3.98 -4.78 -0.38
C LEU A 436 -3.39 -4.66 -1.80
N ALA A 437 -4.21 -4.85 -2.84
CA ALA A 437 -3.84 -4.55 -4.22
C ALA A 437 -3.61 -3.05 -4.46
N ALA A 438 -4.41 -2.17 -3.84
CA ALA A 438 -4.18 -0.73 -3.87
C ALA A 438 -2.87 -0.33 -3.18
N ALA A 439 -2.52 -0.97 -2.06
CA ALA A 439 -1.25 -0.76 -1.37
C ALA A 439 -0.04 -1.20 -2.21
N VAL A 440 -0.09 -2.36 -2.86
CA VAL A 440 0.98 -2.81 -3.77
C VAL A 440 1.09 -1.92 -5.00
N ALA A 441 -0.02 -1.47 -5.58
CA ALA A 441 -0.02 -0.52 -6.69
C ALA A 441 0.67 0.81 -6.30
N GLN A 442 0.36 1.36 -5.11
CA GLN A 442 1.01 2.54 -4.57
C GLN A 442 2.52 2.31 -4.34
N ALA A 443 2.91 1.16 -3.80
CA ALA A 443 4.31 0.82 -3.54
C ALA A 443 5.14 0.68 -4.83
N ARG A 444 4.62 0.02 -5.88
CA ARG A 444 5.29 -0.09 -7.19
C ARG A 444 5.50 1.28 -7.84
N HIS A 445 4.52 2.18 -7.75
CA HIS A 445 4.71 3.55 -8.24
C HIS A 445 5.73 4.33 -7.41
N ALA A 446 5.73 4.19 -6.07
CA ALA A 446 6.71 4.83 -5.21
C ALA A 446 8.15 4.41 -5.53
N VAL A 447 8.38 3.12 -5.82
CA VAL A 447 9.65 2.59 -6.35
C VAL A 447 10.06 3.31 -7.63
N SER A 448 9.19 3.35 -8.64
CA SER A 448 9.49 3.98 -9.94
C SER A 448 9.87 5.46 -9.82
N TYR A 449 9.28 6.22 -8.88
CA TYR A 449 9.67 7.60 -8.63
C TYR A 449 10.96 7.73 -7.83
N ALA A 450 11.20 6.84 -6.88
CA ALA A 450 12.45 6.81 -6.14
C ALA A 450 13.64 6.52 -7.08
N ASP A 451 13.54 5.52 -7.96
CA ASP A 451 14.58 5.21 -8.96
C ASP A 451 14.88 6.38 -9.89
N ARG A 452 13.86 7.21 -10.19
CA ARG A 452 14.01 8.43 -11.00
C ARG A 452 14.50 9.65 -10.23
N SER A 453 14.50 9.61 -8.90
CA SER A 453 14.94 10.73 -8.05
C SER A 453 16.47 10.80 -7.91
N GLY A 454 17.16 9.66 -8.06
CA GLY A 454 18.59 9.53 -7.78
C GLY A 454 18.95 9.48 -6.29
N ASP A 455 17.97 9.65 -5.38
CA ASP A 455 18.15 9.54 -3.94
C ASP A 455 18.24 8.07 -3.52
N ALA A 456 19.46 7.62 -3.17
CA ALA A 456 19.73 6.22 -2.83
C ALA A 456 18.91 5.72 -1.63
N PHE A 457 18.68 6.57 -0.62
CA PHE A 457 17.89 6.23 0.55
C PHE A 457 16.41 6.06 0.20
N GLN A 458 15.82 6.96 -0.61
CA GLN A 458 14.45 6.79 -1.08
C GLN A 458 14.30 5.54 -1.93
N ARG A 459 15.25 5.26 -2.84
CA ARG A 459 15.26 4.06 -3.69
C ARG A 459 15.16 2.79 -2.84
N MET A 460 16.15 2.58 -1.98
CA MET A 460 16.20 1.47 -1.03
C MET A 460 14.90 1.40 -0.19
N SER A 461 14.48 2.51 0.40
CA SER A 461 13.30 2.57 1.28
C SER A 461 11.99 2.18 0.58
N LYS A 462 11.78 2.59 -0.69
CA LYS A 462 10.55 2.22 -1.42
C LYS A 462 10.59 0.77 -1.90
N HIS A 463 11.75 0.27 -2.31
CA HIS A 463 11.93 -1.13 -2.68
C HIS A 463 11.63 -2.06 -1.49
N ILE A 464 12.12 -1.74 -0.28
CA ILE A 464 11.77 -2.45 0.97
C ILE A 464 10.26 -2.44 1.24
N ALA A 465 9.60 -1.29 1.07
CA ALA A 465 8.16 -1.16 1.31
C ALA A 465 7.32 -1.98 0.33
N LEU A 466 7.74 -2.04 -0.94
CA LEU A 466 7.16 -2.92 -1.95
C LEU A 466 7.39 -4.39 -1.60
N ALA A 467 8.62 -4.77 -1.23
CA ALA A 467 8.99 -6.14 -0.91
C ALA A 467 8.20 -6.70 0.29
N ASP A 468 8.01 -5.91 1.35
CA ASP A 468 7.17 -6.27 2.49
C ASP A 468 5.69 -6.44 2.07
N ALA A 469 5.12 -5.51 1.30
CA ALA A 469 3.74 -5.60 0.83
C ALA A 469 3.49 -6.85 -0.06
N LEU A 470 4.42 -7.15 -0.96
CA LEU A 470 4.41 -8.37 -1.78
C LEU A 470 4.54 -9.63 -0.90
N HIS A 471 5.39 -9.60 0.13
CA HIS A 471 5.52 -10.73 1.05
C HIS A 471 4.21 -11.00 1.81
N GLN A 472 3.51 -9.98 2.30
CA GLN A 472 2.22 -10.17 2.97
C GLN A 472 1.13 -10.67 2.00
N GLN A 473 1.18 -10.29 0.71
CA GLN A 473 0.34 -10.85 -0.37
C GLN A 473 0.68 -12.30 -0.76
N GLY A 474 1.78 -12.87 -0.24
CA GLY A 474 2.24 -14.21 -0.64
C GLY A 474 2.99 -14.25 -1.98
N GLU A 475 3.26 -13.11 -2.63
CA GLU A 475 4.01 -13.00 -3.88
C GLU A 475 5.53 -13.14 -3.61
N ARG A 476 5.92 -14.33 -3.08
CA ARG A 476 7.25 -14.61 -2.51
C ARG A 476 8.40 -14.36 -3.48
N GLY A 477 8.23 -14.70 -4.76
CA GLY A 477 9.27 -14.51 -5.78
C GLY A 477 9.58 -13.04 -6.05
N GLU A 478 8.54 -12.22 -6.20
CA GLU A 478 8.71 -10.78 -6.40
C GLU A 478 9.22 -10.08 -5.13
N ALA A 479 8.78 -10.52 -3.95
CA ALA A 479 9.30 -10.03 -2.67
C ALA A 479 10.80 -10.29 -2.52
N LEU A 480 11.28 -11.49 -2.88
CA LEU A 480 12.71 -11.84 -2.84
C LEU A 480 13.53 -10.94 -3.79
N ALA A 481 13.04 -10.71 -5.01
CA ALA A 481 13.70 -9.83 -5.96
C ALA A 481 13.79 -8.39 -5.43
N ALA A 482 12.69 -7.82 -4.93
CA ALA A 482 12.66 -6.45 -4.43
C ALA A 482 13.51 -6.24 -3.16
N PHE A 483 13.62 -7.24 -2.26
CA PHE A 483 14.56 -7.17 -1.14
C PHE A 483 16.03 -7.27 -1.59
N ALA A 484 16.34 -8.14 -2.55
CA ALA A 484 17.69 -8.27 -3.10
C ALA A 484 18.15 -7.00 -3.84
N GLU A 485 17.24 -6.35 -4.58
CA GLU A 485 17.49 -5.04 -5.20
C GLU A 485 17.76 -3.96 -4.16
N ALA A 486 16.93 -3.88 -3.10
CA ALA A 486 17.15 -2.93 -2.01
C ALA A 486 18.48 -3.17 -1.26
N GLU A 487 18.89 -4.42 -1.07
CA GLU A 487 20.18 -4.77 -0.46
C GLU A 487 21.35 -4.34 -1.34
N GLY A 488 21.26 -4.58 -2.66
CA GLY A 488 22.25 -4.08 -3.62
C GLY A 488 22.41 -2.55 -3.54
N MET A 489 21.29 -1.81 -3.44
CA MET A 489 21.31 -0.36 -3.25
C MET A 489 21.96 0.06 -1.93
N GLN A 490 21.76 -0.69 -0.84
CA GLN A 490 22.41 -0.39 0.43
C GLN A 490 23.92 -0.67 0.37
N ALA A 491 24.35 -1.73 -0.32
CA ALA A 491 25.78 -2.02 -0.52
C ALA A 491 26.49 -1.01 -1.43
N GLU A 492 25.76 -0.38 -2.37
CA GLU A 492 26.26 0.73 -3.19
C GLU A 492 26.39 2.04 -2.39
N ASP A 493 25.40 2.36 -1.54
CA ASP A 493 25.33 3.60 -0.73
C ASP A 493 26.21 3.56 0.53
N GLN A 494 26.26 2.40 1.20
CA GLN A 494 26.98 2.15 2.45
C GLN A 494 27.82 0.86 2.32
N PRO A 495 28.99 0.90 1.67
CA PRO A 495 29.87 -0.26 1.48
C PRO A 495 30.35 -0.91 2.79
N GLU A 496 30.35 -0.16 3.90
CA GLU A 496 30.65 -0.65 5.25
C GLU A 496 29.50 -1.49 5.85
N TYR A 497 28.28 -1.33 5.34
CA TYR A 497 27.05 -1.99 5.79
C TYR A 497 26.31 -2.67 4.61
N PRO A 498 26.91 -3.66 3.93
CA PRO A 498 26.38 -4.21 2.67
C PRO A 498 25.15 -5.13 2.81
N LEU A 499 24.61 -5.32 4.02
CA LEU A 499 23.41 -6.15 4.26
C LEU A 499 22.32 -5.30 4.91
N LEU A 500 21.07 -5.45 4.48
CA LEU A 500 19.93 -4.79 5.11
C LEU A 500 19.90 -5.08 6.62
N TYR A 501 19.97 -4.03 7.42
CA TYR A 501 20.01 -4.10 8.89
C TYR A 501 18.73 -3.54 9.53
N SER A 502 18.64 -3.51 10.87
CA SER A 502 17.47 -3.00 11.60
C SER A 502 16.16 -3.69 11.15
N LEU A 503 15.05 -2.95 11.09
CA LEU A 503 13.72 -3.46 10.74
C LEU A 503 13.66 -4.03 9.31
N GLN A 504 14.34 -3.40 8.34
CA GLN A 504 14.39 -3.92 6.97
C GLN A 504 15.15 -5.25 6.88
N GLY A 505 16.26 -5.39 7.62
CA GLY A 505 16.98 -6.65 7.76
C GLY A 505 16.12 -7.74 8.38
N PHE A 506 15.40 -7.44 9.47
CA PHE A 506 14.45 -8.37 10.09
C PHE A 506 13.39 -8.87 9.10
N ARG A 507 12.78 -7.96 8.31
CA ARG A 507 11.75 -8.30 7.32
C ARG A 507 12.29 -9.17 6.19
N TYR A 508 13.52 -8.91 5.73
CA TYR A 508 14.14 -9.75 4.70
C TYR A 508 14.48 -11.15 5.25
N CYS A 509 15.05 -11.23 6.46
CA CYS A 509 15.32 -12.50 7.13
C CYS A 509 14.03 -13.30 7.41
N ASP A 510 12.92 -12.65 7.71
CA ASP A 510 11.59 -13.27 7.86
C ASP A 510 11.10 -13.97 6.57
N LEU A 511 11.34 -13.34 5.41
CA LEU A 511 11.06 -13.90 4.08
C LEU A 511 12.01 -15.05 3.71
N LEU A 512 13.30 -14.92 4.03
CA LEU A 512 14.30 -15.97 3.79
C LEU A 512 13.99 -17.23 4.62
N LEU A 513 13.64 -17.06 5.90
CA LEU A 513 13.27 -18.17 6.80
C LEU A 513 11.92 -18.82 6.47
N ALA A 514 11.08 -18.25 5.60
CA ALA A 514 9.73 -18.77 5.33
C ALA A 514 9.71 -20.24 4.81
N GLY A 515 10.75 -20.66 4.08
CA GLY A 515 10.90 -22.06 3.65
C GLY A 515 11.25 -22.98 4.82
N ALA A 516 12.28 -22.62 5.59
CA ALA A 516 12.72 -23.37 6.76
C ALA A 516 11.65 -23.43 7.88
N GLU A 517 10.83 -22.40 8.03
CA GLU A 517 9.68 -22.41 8.93
C GLU A 517 8.68 -23.50 8.55
N ARG A 518 8.31 -23.58 7.26
CA ARG A 518 7.38 -24.58 6.73
C ARG A 518 7.91 -26.00 6.93
N ASP A 519 9.17 -26.24 6.58
CA ASP A 519 9.84 -27.53 6.76
C ASP A 519 9.97 -27.94 8.24
N ALA A 520 10.28 -26.98 9.12
CA ALA A 520 10.32 -27.20 10.57
C ALA A 520 8.95 -27.63 11.12
N TRP A 521 7.85 -27.06 10.63
CA TRP A 521 6.50 -27.51 10.97
C TRP A 521 6.19 -28.91 10.44
N ALA A 522 6.55 -29.21 9.18
CA ALA A 522 6.37 -30.54 8.58
C ALA A 522 7.19 -31.64 9.28
N ALA A 523 8.38 -31.30 9.80
CA ALA A 523 9.24 -32.21 10.54
C ALA A 523 8.59 -32.72 11.85
N MET A 524 7.76 -31.91 12.53
CA MET A 524 7.06 -32.33 13.75
C MET A 524 5.97 -33.38 13.50
N GLY A 525 5.40 -33.45 12.29
CA GLY A 525 4.29 -34.35 11.97
C GLY A 525 4.69 -35.72 11.40
N SER A 526 5.96 -35.95 11.06
CA SER A 526 6.38 -37.12 10.28
C SER A 526 7.35 -38.04 11.05
N SER A 527 7.09 -39.35 11.08
CA SER A 527 7.93 -40.34 11.77
C SER A 527 8.98 -41.03 10.88
N GLY A 528 9.15 -40.60 9.63
CA GLY A 528 10.03 -41.22 8.64
C GLY A 528 11.50 -40.79 8.74
N LYS A 529 12.43 -41.70 8.44
CA LYS A 529 13.85 -41.40 8.22
C LYS A 529 14.09 -40.98 6.77
N GLY A 530 14.70 -39.83 6.54
CA GLY A 530 15.24 -39.44 5.24
C GLY A 530 15.47 -37.93 5.14
N GLY A 531 16.74 -37.54 4.95
CA GLY A 531 17.07 -36.18 4.54
C GLY A 531 16.89 -36.05 3.03
N THR A 532 16.03 -35.14 2.59
CA THR A 532 15.89 -34.76 1.18
C THR A 532 16.88 -33.66 0.83
N GLU A 533 17.13 -33.43 -0.46
CA GLU A 533 17.96 -32.30 -0.93
C GLU A 533 17.38 -30.95 -0.45
N ASP A 534 16.05 -30.83 -0.42
CA ASP A 534 15.32 -29.63 0.03
C ASP A 534 15.59 -29.29 1.50
N GLN A 535 15.56 -30.28 2.40
CA GLN A 535 15.91 -30.08 3.82
C GLN A 535 17.36 -29.60 4.00
N THR A 536 18.26 -29.94 3.08
CA THR A 536 19.65 -29.43 3.10
C THR A 536 19.69 -27.95 2.70
N ALA A 537 18.87 -27.54 1.72
CA ALA A 537 18.74 -26.14 1.31
C ALA A 537 18.09 -25.28 2.42
N GLN A 538 17.03 -25.75 3.08
CA GLN A 538 16.39 -24.98 4.17
C GLN A 538 17.30 -24.84 5.41
N VAL A 539 18.11 -25.87 5.72
CA VAL A 539 19.14 -25.78 6.77
C VAL A 539 20.21 -24.75 6.41
N ALA A 540 20.64 -24.69 5.14
CA ALA A 540 21.57 -23.66 4.67
C ALA A 540 20.97 -22.24 4.74
N ALA A 541 19.68 -22.07 4.44
CA ALA A 541 18.99 -20.79 4.59
C ALA A 541 18.94 -20.31 6.06
N CYS A 542 18.78 -21.21 7.03
CA CYS A 542 18.93 -20.86 8.46
C CYS A 542 20.36 -20.43 8.81
N GLU A 543 21.38 -21.10 8.25
CA GLU A 543 22.80 -20.78 8.48
C GLU A 543 23.19 -19.44 7.85
N GLU A 544 22.69 -19.15 6.63
CA GLU A 544 22.83 -17.85 5.97
C GLU A 544 22.20 -16.72 6.82
N VAL A 545 20.94 -16.89 7.22
CA VAL A 545 20.23 -15.89 8.04
C VAL A 545 20.92 -15.68 9.39
N ALA A 546 21.46 -16.73 10.02
CA ALA A 546 22.23 -16.60 11.24
C ALA A 546 23.50 -15.75 11.02
N GLY A 547 24.30 -16.05 9.99
CA GLY A 547 25.51 -15.28 9.67
C GLY A 547 25.22 -13.81 9.32
N ARG A 548 24.14 -13.55 8.56
CA ARG A 548 23.66 -12.18 8.29
C ARG A 548 23.35 -11.43 9.58
N VAL A 549 22.63 -12.07 10.52
CA VAL A 549 22.24 -11.44 11.79
C VAL A 549 23.43 -11.23 12.72
N GLU A 550 24.37 -12.17 12.80
CA GLU A 550 25.64 -12.00 13.54
C GLU A 550 26.38 -10.75 13.07
N GLN A 551 26.54 -10.56 11.76
CA GLN A 551 27.17 -9.37 11.19
C GLN A 551 26.39 -8.07 11.51
N THR A 552 25.05 -8.08 11.38
CA THR A 552 24.25 -6.89 11.74
C THR A 552 24.20 -6.61 13.25
N LEU A 553 24.46 -7.60 14.12
CA LEU A 553 24.61 -7.41 15.55
C LEU A 553 25.93 -6.70 15.88
N GLU A 554 27.04 -7.08 15.26
CA GLU A 554 28.32 -6.35 15.41
C GLU A 554 28.16 -4.87 15.03
N TRP A 555 27.44 -4.58 13.94
CA TRP A 555 27.10 -3.20 13.55
C TRP A 555 26.19 -2.50 14.55
N ALA A 556 25.19 -3.20 15.10
CA ALA A 556 24.29 -2.65 16.11
C ALA A 556 25.03 -2.32 17.43
N GLU A 557 26.01 -3.14 17.83
CA GLU A 557 26.87 -2.88 18.98
C GLU A 557 27.81 -1.70 18.73
N ALA A 558 28.50 -1.68 17.59
CA ALA A 558 29.41 -0.60 17.20
C ALA A 558 28.70 0.78 17.14
N ASN A 559 27.46 0.81 16.63
CA ASN A 559 26.67 2.02 16.45
C ASN A 559 25.74 2.35 17.63
N GLN A 560 25.77 1.58 18.73
CA GLN A 560 24.90 1.77 19.91
C GLN A 560 23.41 1.87 19.57
N ALA A 561 22.94 0.93 18.73
CA ALA A 561 21.60 0.89 18.16
C ALA A 561 20.45 0.78 19.18
N GLY A 562 19.22 0.90 18.71
CA GLY A 562 18.03 0.88 19.57
C GLY A 562 17.77 -0.51 20.17
N LEU A 563 17.12 -0.55 21.34
CA LEU A 563 16.72 -1.80 21.99
C LEU A 563 15.86 -2.72 21.07
N LEU A 564 15.11 -2.12 20.14
CA LEU A 564 14.34 -2.85 19.13
C LEU A 564 15.24 -3.62 18.15
N ASP A 565 16.32 -3.02 17.67
CA ASP A 565 17.19 -3.66 16.66
C ASP A 565 17.82 -4.94 17.24
N PHE A 566 18.36 -4.83 18.46
CA PHE A 566 18.85 -5.98 19.22
C PHE A 566 17.74 -7.01 19.49
N ALA A 567 16.51 -6.57 19.80
CA ALA A 567 15.39 -7.49 20.02
C ALA A 567 15.01 -8.27 18.75
N LEU A 568 14.94 -7.61 17.60
CA LEU A 568 14.61 -8.24 16.31
C LEU A 568 15.72 -9.19 15.86
N ASN A 569 17.00 -8.81 16.02
CA ASN A 569 18.13 -9.70 15.72
C ASN A 569 18.13 -10.95 16.61
N HIS A 570 17.96 -10.81 17.93
CA HIS A 570 17.83 -11.97 18.82
C HIS A 570 16.59 -12.83 18.50
N LEU A 571 15.49 -12.24 18.02
CA LEU A 571 14.31 -12.98 17.57
C LEU A 571 14.61 -13.80 16.30
N THR A 572 15.30 -13.22 15.34
CA THR A 572 15.70 -13.92 14.10
C THR A 572 16.66 -15.08 14.40
N LEU A 573 17.67 -14.89 15.26
CA LEU A 573 18.56 -15.98 15.70
C LEU A 573 17.79 -17.10 16.39
N ALA A 574 16.83 -16.77 17.27
CA ALA A 574 15.99 -17.76 17.94
C ALA A 574 15.15 -18.59 16.95
N ARG A 575 14.60 -17.95 15.90
CA ARG A 575 13.83 -18.62 14.84
C ARG A 575 14.71 -19.50 13.96
N ALA A 576 15.83 -18.98 13.46
CA ALA A 576 16.77 -19.73 12.63
C ALA A 576 17.28 -20.99 13.34
N ALA A 577 17.70 -20.87 14.61
CA ALA A 577 18.14 -21.99 15.43
C ALA A 577 17.01 -23.00 15.71
N LEU A 578 15.81 -22.52 16.08
CA LEU A 578 14.64 -23.38 16.30
C LEU A 578 14.30 -24.19 15.03
N TYR A 579 14.23 -23.55 13.87
CA TYR A 579 13.86 -24.20 12.61
C TYR A 579 14.92 -25.21 12.19
N GLN A 580 16.20 -24.84 12.32
CA GLN A 580 17.32 -25.75 12.04
C GLN A 580 17.28 -27.01 12.93
N ASP A 581 17.00 -26.87 14.23
CA ASP A 581 16.85 -28.00 15.15
C ASP A 581 15.63 -28.86 14.81
N GLN A 582 14.48 -28.26 14.50
CA GLN A 582 13.27 -29.00 14.11
C GLN A 582 13.47 -29.78 12.79
N ILE A 583 14.03 -29.16 11.75
CA ILE A 583 14.35 -29.84 10.48
C ILE A 583 15.32 -31.00 10.71
N ARG A 584 16.35 -30.79 11.55
CA ARG A 584 17.31 -31.83 11.97
C ARG A 584 16.73 -32.85 12.97
N ARG A 585 15.46 -32.71 13.36
CA ARG A 585 14.72 -33.57 14.31
C ARG A 585 15.41 -33.66 15.69
N ARG A 586 15.89 -32.52 16.18
CA ARG A 586 16.56 -32.37 17.48
C ARG A 586 15.71 -31.51 18.43
N PRO A 587 15.79 -31.73 19.75
CA PRO A 587 15.23 -30.79 20.71
C PRO A 587 15.95 -29.43 20.60
N PRO A 588 15.25 -28.29 20.75
CA PRO A 588 15.88 -26.97 20.65
C PRO A 588 17.08 -26.78 21.57
N GLY A 589 18.19 -26.30 21.03
CA GLY A 589 19.41 -26.04 21.77
C GLY A 589 19.29 -24.94 22.84
N PRO A 590 20.24 -24.87 23.79
CA PRO A 590 20.27 -23.81 24.81
C PRO A 590 20.40 -22.41 24.19
N GLU A 591 21.01 -22.30 23.01
CA GLU A 591 21.18 -21.05 22.28
C GLU A 591 19.84 -20.47 21.83
N ALA A 592 18.99 -21.27 21.17
CA ALA A 592 17.65 -20.84 20.76
C ALA A 592 16.82 -20.33 21.97
N ARG A 593 16.94 -20.99 23.12
CA ARG A 593 16.28 -20.59 24.38
C ARG A 593 16.82 -19.25 24.90
N ALA A 594 18.15 -19.07 24.89
CA ALA A 594 18.79 -17.83 25.34
C ALA A 594 18.44 -16.65 24.42
N GLN A 595 18.48 -16.85 23.10
CA GLN A 595 18.15 -15.85 22.09
C GLN A 595 16.67 -15.45 22.17
N SER A 596 15.75 -16.42 22.28
CA SER A 596 14.31 -16.16 22.46
C SER A 596 14.00 -15.31 23.69
N GLN A 597 14.66 -15.60 24.82
CA GLN A 597 14.49 -14.83 26.04
C GLN A 597 15.10 -13.41 25.93
N ARG A 598 16.31 -13.29 25.36
CA ARG A 598 16.98 -12.01 25.05
C ARG A 598 16.17 -11.10 24.15
N ALA A 599 15.43 -11.67 23.20
CA ALA A 599 14.52 -10.95 22.33
C ALA A 599 13.33 -10.38 23.11
N LEU A 600 12.61 -11.23 23.84
CA LEU A 600 11.41 -10.83 24.59
C LEU A 600 11.69 -9.81 25.70
N ASP A 601 12.80 -9.95 26.43
CA ASP A 601 13.17 -8.98 27.46
C ASP A 601 13.47 -7.60 26.86
N ARG A 602 14.11 -7.55 25.69
CA ARG A 602 14.37 -6.29 24.97
C ARG A 602 13.12 -5.71 24.30
N LEU A 603 12.23 -6.53 23.73
CA LEU A 603 10.94 -6.06 23.21
C LEU A 603 10.09 -5.42 24.31
N ARG A 604 10.09 -6.03 25.51
CA ARG A 604 9.42 -5.48 26.70
C ARG A 604 10.09 -4.17 27.16
N ALA A 605 11.42 -4.13 27.25
CA ALA A 605 12.16 -2.93 27.63
C ALA A 605 12.00 -1.77 26.62
N ALA A 606 11.88 -2.08 25.33
CA ALA A 606 11.62 -1.11 24.25
C ALA A 606 10.15 -0.64 24.17
N GLY A 607 9.24 -1.20 24.99
CA GLY A 607 7.81 -0.87 24.97
C GLY A 607 7.05 -1.29 23.69
N ARG A 608 7.65 -2.13 22.83
CA ARG A 608 7.14 -2.47 21.48
C ARG A 608 6.11 -3.59 21.52
N GLN A 609 4.89 -3.25 21.93
CA GLN A 609 3.76 -4.19 22.04
C GLN A 609 3.34 -4.81 20.70
N ASP A 610 3.68 -4.19 19.58
CA ASP A 610 3.43 -4.67 18.22
C ASP A 610 4.28 -5.89 17.84
N TYR A 611 5.53 -5.99 18.30
CA TYR A 611 6.41 -7.13 18.00
C TYR A 611 6.39 -8.23 19.08
N LEU A 612 5.81 -7.97 20.26
CA LEU A 612 5.70 -8.97 21.33
C LEU A 612 4.99 -10.28 20.93
N PRO A 613 3.90 -10.27 20.14
CA PRO A 613 3.27 -11.50 19.66
C PRO A 613 4.26 -12.44 18.95
N LEU A 614 5.07 -11.94 18.01
CA LEU A 614 6.03 -12.76 17.24
C LEU A 614 7.09 -13.43 18.14
N GLY A 615 7.58 -12.70 19.15
CA GLY A 615 8.49 -13.27 20.15
C GLY A 615 7.85 -14.35 21.02
N LEU A 616 6.59 -14.14 21.41
CA LEU A 616 5.82 -15.09 22.21
C LEU A 616 5.47 -16.36 21.42
N LEU A 617 5.12 -16.25 20.13
CA LEU A 617 4.91 -17.41 19.24
C LEU A 617 6.18 -18.27 19.12
N THR A 618 7.31 -17.62 18.86
CA THR A 618 8.63 -18.29 18.77
C THR A 618 8.95 -19.02 20.08
N ARG A 619 8.73 -18.38 21.24
CA ARG A 619 8.97 -19.01 22.55
C ARG A 619 7.97 -20.12 22.86
N ALA A 620 6.71 -19.98 22.47
CA ALA A 620 5.69 -21.01 22.64
C ALA A 620 6.05 -22.29 21.89
N TRP A 621 6.47 -22.19 20.63
CA TRP A 621 6.93 -23.36 19.85
C TRP A 621 8.19 -23.99 20.47
N LEU A 622 9.19 -23.17 20.84
CA LEU A 622 10.40 -23.66 21.50
C LEU A 622 10.09 -24.41 22.81
N ARG A 623 9.22 -23.83 23.66
CA ARG A 623 8.76 -24.47 24.90
C ARG A 623 8.00 -25.76 24.64
N HIS A 624 7.12 -25.79 23.65
CA HIS A 624 6.40 -26.99 23.25
C HIS A 624 7.35 -28.11 22.83
N ALA A 625 8.36 -27.82 22.01
CA ALA A 625 9.38 -28.78 21.57
C ALA A 625 10.31 -29.25 22.71
N LEU A 626 10.37 -28.53 23.84
CA LEU A 626 11.03 -28.96 25.08
C LEU A 626 10.09 -29.69 26.07
N GLY A 627 8.81 -29.87 25.74
CA GLY A 627 7.80 -30.48 26.62
C GLY A 627 7.24 -29.53 27.70
N GLU A 628 7.54 -28.23 27.64
CA GLU A 628 7.03 -27.20 28.56
C GLU A 628 5.62 -26.73 28.17
N PHE A 629 4.68 -27.67 27.98
CA PHE A 629 3.37 -27.45 27.33
C PHE A 629 2.52 -26.32 27.95
N GLU A 630 2.40 -26.26 29.28
CA GLU A 630 1.62 -25.21 29.95
C GLU A 630 2.27 -23.82 29.80
N ALA A 631 3.61 -23.76 29.81
CA ALA A 631 4.34 -22.53 29.58
C ALA A 631 4.28 -22.08 28.10
N ALA A 632 4.07 -23.01 27.16
CA ALA A 632 3.77 -22.69 25.77
C ALA A 632 2.33 -22.14 25.60
N ARG A 633 1.32 -22.75 26.27
CA ARG A 633 -0.06 -22.22 26.30
C ARG A 633 -0.11 -20.79 26.84
N ALA A 634 0.57 -20.55 27.97
CA ALA A 634 0.62 -19.23 28.60
C ALA A 634 1.24 -18.14 27.69
N ASP A 635 2.22 -18.48 26.86
CA ASP A 635 2.80 -17.54 25.89
C ASP A 635 1.82 -17.20 24.75
N LEU A 636 1.06 -18.18 24.25
CA LEU A 636 0.01 -17.93 23.25
C LEU A 636 -1.14 -17.09 23.83
N ASP A 637 -1.57 -17.38 25.06
CA ASP A 637 -2.59 -16.60 25.77
C ASP A 637 -2.11 -15.16 26.07
N GLU A 638 -0.80 -14.96 26.27
CA GLU A 638 -0.20 -13.63 26.37
C GLU A 638 -0.24 -12.89 25.02
N ALA A 639 0.16 -13.56 23.93
CA ALA A 639 0.15 -13.01 22.59
C ALA A 639 -1.27 -12.62 22.14
N GLU A 640 -2.26 -13.49 22.37
CA GLU A 640 -3.66 -13.27 21.98
C GLU A 640 -4.28 -12.08 22.71
N ARG A 641 -3.96 -11.91 24.00
CA ARG A 641 -4.43 -10.77 24.79
C ARG A 641 -3.83 -9.44 24.32
N ILE A 642 -2.57 -9.45 23.87
CA ILE A 642 -1.90 -8.26 23.31
C ILE A 642 -2.52 -7.94 21.94
N ALA A 643 -2.54 -8.91 21.03
CA ALA A 643 -3.05 -8.76 19.68
C ALA A 643 -4.53 -8.34 19.64
N SER A 644 -5.38 -8.92 20.50
CA SER A 644 -6.80 -8.56 20.62
C SER A 644 -6.99 -7.11 21.08
N ARG A 645 -6.20 -6.64 22.06
CA ARG A 645 -6.26 -5.25 22.54
C ARG A 645 -5.74 -4.24 21.52
N GLY A 646 -4.76 -4.63 20.71
CA GLY A 646 -4.20 -3.80 19.64
C GLY A 646 -4.94 -3.90 18.30
N ALA A 647 -6.02 -4.67 18.19
CA ALA A 647 -6.70 -5.00 16.94
C ALA A 647 -5.76 -5.56 15.84
N MET A 648 -4.73 -6.32 16.23
CA MET A 648 -3.66 -6.83 15.38
C MET A 648 -4.09 -8.11 14.64
N ALA A 649 -4.95 -7.96 13.64
CA ALA A 649 -5.62 -9.08 12.97
C ALA A 649 -4.69 -10.15 12.38
N LEU A 650 -3.56 -9.75 11.75
CA LEU A 650 -2.59 -10.70 11.19
C LEU A 650 -1.90 -11.53 12.28
N HIS A 651 -1.55 -10.91 13.41
CA HIS A 651 -1.00 -11.65 14.54
C HIS A 651 -2.04 -12.59 15.18
N LEU A 652 -3.33 -12.22 15.21
CA LEU A 652 -4.37 -13.17 15.64
C LEU A 652 -4.43 -14.41 14.73
N ALA A 653 -4.19 -14.25 13.42
CA ALA A 653 -4.10 -15.37 12.49
C ALA A 653 -2.87 -16.25 12.78
N ASP A 654 -1.68 -15.64 12.94
CA ASP A 654 -0.46 -16.36 13.33
C ASP A 654 -0.63 -17.11 14.66
N ILE A 655 -1.29 -16.49 15.66
CA ILE A 655 -1.54 -17.08 16.98
C ILE A 655 -2.51 -18.26 16.88
N ALA A 656 -3.61 -18.11 16.15
CA ALA A 656 -4.57 -19.19 15.93
C ALA A 656 -3.92 -20.38 15.21
N LEU A 657 -3.13 -20.12 14.14
CA LEU A 657 -2.43 -21.15 13.38
C LEU A 657 -1.36 -21.86 14.23
N THR A 658 -0.61 -21.12 15.04
CA THR A 658 0.39 -21.68 15.96
C THR A 658 -0.28 -22.51 17.05
N ARG A 659 -1.37 -22.02 17.65
CA ARG A 659 -2.15 -22.75 18.67
C ARG A 659 -2.69 -24.06 18.10
N ALA A 660 -3.25 -24.02 16.89
CA ALA A 660 -3.74 -25.17 16.15
C ALA A 660 -2.66 -26.23 15.96
N ARG A 661 -1.50 -25.84 15.41
CA ARG A 661 -0.39 -26.74 15.10
C ARG A 661 0.30 -27.32 16.33
N LEU A 662 0.50 -26.55 17.39
CA LEU A 662 1.12 -27.04 18.63
C LEU A 662 0.19 -27.98 19.40
N PHE A 663 -1.09 -27.62 19.55
CA PHE A 663 -2.00 -28.32 20.47
C PHE A 663 -3.05 -29.19 19.76
N HIS A 664 -2.92 -29.41 18.45
CA HIS A 664 -3.88 -30.16 17.62
C HIS A 664 -5.31 -29.60 17.73
N ASP A 665 -5.42 -28.28 17.89
CA ASP A 665 -6.66 -27.58 18.17
C ASP A 665 -7.41 -27.25 16.88
N ARG A 666 -8.45 -28.05 16.58
CA ARG A 666 -9.32 -27.89 15.40
C ARG A 666 -10.14 -26.59 15.43
N GLN A 667 -10.43 -26.04 16.61
CA GLN A 667 -11.16 -24.78 16.73
C GLN A 667 -10.23 -23.61 16.41
N ALA A 668 -9.01 -23.63 16.96
CA ALA A 668 -7.98 -22.67 16.60
C ALA A 668 -7.61 -22.75 15.10
N LEU A 669 -7.64 -23.94 14.49
CA LEU A 669 -7.42 -24.10 13.05
C LEU A 669 -8.51 -23.42 12.21
N ALA A 670 -9.78 -23.63 12.57
CA ALA A 670 -10.90 -22.96 11.90
C ALA A 670 -10.85 -21.43 12.09
N GLN A 671 -10.43 -20.96 13.28
CA GLN A 671 -10.19 -19.54 13.54
C GLN A 671 -9.01 -18.99 12.70
N ALA A 672 -7.94 -19.77 12.51
CA ALA A 672 -6.81 -19.42 11.66
C ALA A 672 -7.25 -19.27 10.20
N ARG A 673 -7.97 -20.25 9.64
CA ARG A 673 -8.58 -20.15 8.31
C ARG A 673 -9.43 -18.91 8.18
N ALA A 674 -10.39 -18.73 9.09
CA ALA A 674 -11.31 -17.59 9.05
C ALA A 674 -10.58 -16.24 9.10
N LEU A 675 -9.48 -16.12 9.85
CA LEU A 675 -8.68 -14.90 9.88
C LEU A 675 -7.80 -14.73 8.63
N ILE A 676 -7.16 -15.79 8.12
CA ILE A 676 -6.31 -15.74 6.92
C ILE A 676 -7.13 -15.36 5.69
N GLU A 677 -8.25 -16.06 5.46
CA GLU A 677 -9.18 -15.80 4.36
C GLU A 677 -9.82 -14.42 4.49
N LYS A 678 -10.29 -14.05 5.68
CA LYS A 678 -10.88 -12.72 5.92
C LYS A 678 -9.88 -11.63 5.63
N HIS A 679 -8.64 -11.75 6.07
CA HIS A 679 -7.68 -10.65 5.98
C HIS A 679 -6.82 -10.64 4.71
N GLY A 680 -7.06 -11.55 3.76
CA GLY A 680 -6.25 -11.68 2.55
C GLY A 680 -4.78 -12.01 2.86
N TYR A 681 -4.53 -12.69 3.99
CA TYR A 681 -3.18 -12.91 4.53
C TYR A 681 -2.49 -14.10 3.85
N HIS A 682 -2.42 -14.06 2.52
CA HIS A 682 -2.03 -15.19 1.67
C HIS A 682 -0.60 -15.69 1.94
N ARG A 683 0.26 -14.86 2.56
CA ARG A 683 1.54 -15.31 3.13
C ARG A 683 1.42 -16.63 3.92
N ARG A 684 0.37 -16.80 4.71
CA ARG A 684 0.14 -17.96 5.60
C ARG A 684 -0.75 -19.04 5.00
N LEU A 685 -1.20 -18.88 3.76
CA LEU A 685 -2.08 -19.85 3.10
C LEU A 685 -1.40 -21.22 2.94
N PRO A 686 -0.12 -21.34 2.52
CA PRO A 686 0.56 -22.64 2.43
C PRO A 686 0.68 -23.33 3.80
N GLU A 687 0.99 -22.58 4.85
CA GLU A 687 1.06 -23.12 6.21
C GLU A 687 -0.31 -23.55 6.77
N LEU A 688 -1.39 -22.85 6.41
CA LEU A 688 -2.75 -23.26 6.74
C LEU A 688 -3.10 -24.58 6.07
N GLU A 689 -2.85 -24.71 4.77
CA GLU A 689 -3.11 -25.93 3.99
C GLU A 689 -2.34 -27.13 4.56
N ASP A 690 -1.05 -26.96 4.93
CA ASP A 690 -0.27 -28.00 5.60
C ASP A 690 -0.89 -28.41 6.95
N ALA A 691 -1.39 -27.43 7.73
CA ALA A 691 -1.99 -27.69 9.03
C ALA A 691 -3.30 -28.46 8.91
N GLU A 692 -4.08 -28.21 7.86
CA GLU A 692 -5.34 -28.87 7.57
C GLU A 692 -5.14 -30.29 7.03
N ALA A 693 -4.16 -30.48 6.14
CA ALA A 693 -3.72 -31.81 5.73
C ALA A 693 -3.24 -32.64 6.94
N ALA A 694 -2.48 -32.04 7.86
CA ALA A 694 -2.09 -32.67 9.11
C ALA A 694 -3.28 -32.94 10.04
N ALA A 695 -4.29 -32.07 10.06
CA ALA A 695 -5.47 -32.19 10.91
C ALA A 695 -6.37 -33.39 10.56
N ALA A 696 -6.25 -33.97 9.37
CA ALA A 696 -6.85 -35.28 9.08
C ALA A 696 -6.36 -36.38 10.03
N ASN A 697 -5.10 -36.31 10.47
CA ASN A 697 -4.42 -37.29 11.33
C ASN A 697 -4.34 -36.88 12.81
N TRP A 698 -4.87 -35.72 13.19
CA TRP A 698 -4.91 -35.32 14.60
C TRP A 698 -5.86 -36.21 15.41
N PRO A 699 -5.48 -36.61 16.64
CA PRO A 699 -6.32 -37.46 17.47
C PRO A 699 -7.71 -36.85 17.61
N ALA A 700 -8.75 -37.69 17.54
CA ALA A 700 -10.10 -37.25 17.84
C ALA A 700 -10.11 -36.62 19.24
N ALA A 701 -10.77 -35.47 19.38
CA ALA A 701 -10.90 -34.82 20.69
C ALA A 701 -11.43 -35.86 21.69
N PRO A 702 -10.81 -36.00 22.88
CA PRO A 702 -11.28 -36.98 23.86
C PRO A 702 -12.75 -36.69 24.13
N ALA A 703 -13.59 -37.71 23.95
CA ALA A 703 -15.03 -37.60 24.12
C ALA A 703 -15.33 -37.17 25.56
N THR A 704 -15.51 -35.86 25.75
CA THR A 704 -15.78 -35.29 27.05
C THR A 704 -17.15 -35.84 27.46
N PRO A 705 -17.27 -36.56 28.59
CA PRO A 705 -18.55 -37.13 28.98
C PRO A 705 -19.56 -36.01 29.11
N ALA A 706 -20.70 -36.14 28.42
CA ALA A 706 -21.76 -35.14 28.34
C ALA A 706 -22.56 -35.04 29.65
N ASN A 707 -21.89 -34.73 30.77
CA ASN A 707 -22.44 -34.24 32.03
C ASN A 707 -21.33 -33.86 33.03
N ALA A 708 -20.62 -32.76 32.76
CA ALA A 708 -19.80 -32.05 33.76
C ALA A 708 -19.56 -30.59 33.32
N ALA A 709 -20.60 -29.76 33.36
CA ALA A 709 -20.42 -28.32 33.18
C ALA A 709 -19.60 -27.74 34.36
N PRO A 710 -18.52 -26.99 34.13
CA PRO A 710 -17.83 -26.30 35.21
C PRO A 710 -18.74 -25.19 35.75
N THR A 711 -19.26 -25.37 36.96
CA THR A 711 -20.08 -24.38 37.66
C THR A 711 -19.24 -23.17 38.04
N ILE A 712 -19.21 -22.15 37.19
CA ILE A 712 -18.83 -20.80 37.59
C ILE A 712 -19.98 -20.25 38.46
N PRO A 713 -19.73 -19.83 39.71
CA PRO A 713 -20.79 -19.28 40.56
C PRO A 713 -21.24 -17.90 40.06
N VAL A 714 -22.33 -17.88 39.31
CA VAL A 714 -23.02 -16.64 38.93
C VAL A 714 -23.65 -16.02 40.17
N LYS A 715 -23.12 -14.87 40.60
CA LYS A 715 -23.72 -14.04 41.65
C LYS A 715 -24.86 -13.21 41.04
N PRO A 716 -26.06 -13.11 41.67
CA PRO A 716 -27.20 -12.39 41.09
C PRO A 716 -26.93 -10.88 41.01
N PRO A 717 -27.62 -10.16 40.11
CA PRO A 717 -27.46 -8.72 39.94
C PRO A 717 -27.93 -7.97 41.19
N SER A 718 -27.07 -7.10 41.71
CA SER A 718 -27.39 -6.21 42.83
C SER A 718 -27.79 -4.84 42.29
N ALA A 719 -28.91 -4.30 42.79
CA ALA A 719 -29.40 -2.97 42.46
C ALA A 719 -28.43 -1.85 42.90
N PRO A 720 -28.53 -0.61 42.39
CA PRO A 720 -27.48 0.39 42.55
C PRO A 720 -27.42 0.94 43.97
N ILE A 721 -26.20 1.08 44.51
CA ILE A 721 -25.95 1.73 45.80
C ILE A 721 -25.18 3.03 45.56
N ALA A 722 -25.65 4.10 46.18
CA ALA A 722 -25.13 5.46 46.02
C ALA A 722 -23.72 5.62 46.59
N ALA A 723 -22.97 6.59 46.06
CA ALA A 723 -21.66 6.96 46.56
C ALA A 723 -21.77 7.82 47.83
N GLU A 724 -21.62 7.20 49.01
CA GLU A 724 -21.34 7.93 50.25
C GLU A 724 -19.84 8.15 50.44
N ARG A 725 -19.45 9.40 50.70
CA ARG A 725 -18.08 9.79 51.08
C ARG A 725 -17.91 9.68 52.60
N PRO A 726 -16.75 9.22 53.09
CA PRO A 726 -16.28 9.57 54.43
C PRO A 726 -15.39 10.83 54.37
N THR A 727 -15.82 11.89 55.06
CA THR A 727 -15.06 13.12 55.37
C THR A 727 -14.60 13.15 56.84
N VAL A 728 -13.95 14.26 57.23
CA VAL A 728 -13.56 14.70 58.60
C VAL A 728 -12.24 14.06 59.08
N ALA A 729 -11.17 14.76 59.48
CA ALA A 729 -10.86 16.20 59.68
C ALA A 729 -9.38 16.49 59.24
N ALA A 730 -8.66 17.61 59.53
CA ALA A 730 -8.92 18.80 60.36
C ALA A 730 -8.10 20.03 59.90
N GLN A 731 -8.71 21.23 60.01
CA GLN A 731 -8.11 22.56 60.25
C GLN A 731 -7.12 23.12 59.18
N VAL A 732 -7.18 24.39 58.77
CA VAL A 732 -7.43 25.63 59.53
C VAL A 732 -8.40 26.59 58.79
N GLU A 733 -9.17 27.37 59.55
CA GLU A 733 -10.12 28.40 59.05
C GLU A 733 -9.55 29.85 59.09
N PRO A 734 -10.20 30.84 58.42
CA PRO A 734 -9.53 32.05 57.93
C PRO A 734 -9.74 33.32 58.77
N ALA A 735 -9.11 34.43 58.35
CA ALA A 735 -9.46 35.79 58.77
C ALA A 735 -9.53 36.75 57.57
N THR A 736 -10.54 37.63 57.58
CA THR A 736 -10.85 38.63 56.54
C THR A 736 -10.41 40.06 56.99
N PRO A 737 -10.83 41.21 56.41
CA PRO A 737 -9.89 42.11 55.71
C PRO A 737 -9.86 43.57 56.24
N THR A 738 -9.35 44.51 55.41
CA THR A 738 -9.50 46.00 55.45
C THR A 738 -8.64 46.85 56.43
N PRO A 739 -8.39 48.17 56.17
CA PRO A 739 -8.17 48.87 54.87
C PRO A 739 -7.22 50.13 54.86
N VAL A 740 -7.09 50.78 53.68
CA VAL A 740 -6.76 52.22 53.36
C VAL A 740 -5.31 52.76 53.46
N GLY A 741 -4.89 53.43 52.35
CA GLY A 741 -4.02 54.63 52.34
C GLY A 741 -2.54 54.41 51.95
N SER A 742 -1.83 55.31 51.25
CA SER A 742 -2.21 56.56 50.56
C SER A 742 -1.16 56.95 49.49
N ARG A 743 -1.42 58.05 48.77
CA ARG A 743 -0.80 58.54 47.51
C ARG A 743 0.60 59.19 47.63
N ASP A 744 1.20 59.34 46.43
CA ASP A 744 2.18 60.37 45.95
C ASP A 744 3.67 60.32 46.39
N GLY A 745 4.59 60.54 45.43
CA GLY A 745 6.04 60.73 45.69
C GLY A 745 6.96 60.54 44.47
N ALA A 746 7.22 61.60 43.71
CA ALA A 746 7.94 61.61 42.42
C ALA A 746 9.49 61.43 42.45
N THR A 747 10.08 61.42 41.24
CA THR A 747 11.48 61.74 40.83
C THR A 747 12.47 60.60 40.59
N ALA A 748 13.47 60.87 39.73
CA ALA A 748 14.36 59.89 39.10
C ALA A 748 15.85 60.31 39.13
N ALA A 749 16.72 59.30 38.97
CA ALA A 749 18.16 59.36 38.68
C ALA A 749 19.13 59.80 39.82
N PRO A 750 20.45 59.45 39.77
CA PRO A 750 21.17 58.58 38.82
C PRO A 750 22.00 57.43 39.46
N LEU A 751 22.68 56.67 38.58
CA LEU A 751 23.52 55.48 38.81
C LEU A 751 24.74 55.65 39.74
N HIS A 752 25.17 54.52 40.33
CA HIS A 752 26.58 54.25 40.66
C HIS A 752 26.99 52.83 40.24
N SER A 753 27.96 52.71 39.33
CA SER A 753 28.70 51.47 39.04
C SER A 753 29.88 51.29 40.01
N PRO A 754 30.31 50.05 40.25
CA PRO A 754 31.61 49.61 39.70
C PRO A 754 31.50 48.18 39.10
N ALA A 755 31.87 47.93 37.85
CA ALA A 755 33.21 47.92 37.25
C ALA A 755 33.73 46.48 37.01
N SER A 756 33.75 46.11 35.73
CA SER A 756 34.67 45.15 35.09
C SER A 756 34.87 43.75 35.70
N LEU A 757 34.09 42.79 35.19
CA LEU A 757 34.66 41.53 34.69
C LEU A 757 34.30 41.38 33.21
N GLY A 758 35.31 41.21 32.36
CA GLY A 758 35.13 41.21 30.91
C GLY A 758 34.63 39.87 30.38
N VAL A 759 33.31 39.74 30.22
CA VAL A 759 32.68 38.80 29.28
C VAL A 759 31.67 39.62 28.48
N SER A 760 31.83 39.65 27.16
CA SER A 760 31.00 40.49 26.28
C SER A 760 29.61 39.88 26.11
N ALA A 761 28.68 40.20 27.02
CA ALA A 761 27.26 40.09 26.72
C ALA A 761 26.92 41.03 25.58
N MET A 762 26.05 40.62 24.65
CA MET A 762 25.42 41.57 23.74
C MET A 762 24.51 42.49 24.58
N HIS A 763 24.86 43.77 24.69
CA HIS A 763 23.85 44.80 24.98
C HIS A 763 23.01 44.98 23.73
N LEU A 764 21.86 44.31 23.70
CA LEU A 764 20.83 44.44 22.68
C LEU A 764 20.06 45.73 22.90
N ASP A 765 20.68 46.87 22.60
CA ASP A 765 20.03 48.19 22.60
C ASP A 765 18.93 48.28 21.52
N HIS A 766 18.96 47.38 20.55
CA HIS A 766 18.01 47.26 19.44
C HIS A 766 17.93 45.79 18.97
N LEU A 767 16.79 45.43 18.37
CA LEU A 767 16.58 44.12 17.77
C LEU A 767 17.55 43.87 16.60
N PRO A 768 18.15 42.67 16.47
CA PRO A 768 19.07 42.38 15.37
C PRO A 768 18.34 42.32 14.01
N GLU A 769 19.05 42.69 12.95
CA GLU A 769 18.53 42.66 11.57
C GLU A 769 18.29 41.23 11.08
N LYS A 770 19.19 40.30 11.42
CA LYS A 770 19.01 38.86 11.16
C LYS A 770 18.40 38.19 12.39
N ARG A 771 17.24 37.54 12.20
CA ARG A 771 16.45 36.88 13.26
C ARG A 771 16.16 35.40 12.98
N GLU A 772 17.04 34.77 12.20
CA GLU A 772 16.95 33.36 11.83
C GLU A 772 18.20 32.60 12.26
N GLY A 773 18.00 31.35 12.68
CA GLY A 773 18.98 30.49 13.31
C GLY A 773 18.96 30.56 14.84
N LEU A 774 19.87 29.84 15.46
CA LEU A 774 20.15 29.91 16.89
C LEU A 774 20.94 31.19 17.21
N LEU A 775 20.41 32.04 18.07
CA LEU A 775 20.94 33.38 18.36
C LEU A 775 21.28 33.54 19.85
N PRO A 776 22.47 34.05 20.21
CA PRO A 776 22.85 34.30 21.60
C PRO A 776 22.07 35.50 22.18
N VAL A 777 21.79 35.43 23.48
CA VAL A 777 21.08 36.49 24.23
C VAL A 777 21.97 37.05 25.35
N ALA A 778 22.29 36.21 26.34
CA ALA A 778 23.10 36.59 27.50
C ALA A 778 23.79 35.35 28.07
N GLY A 779 25.02 35.49 28.59
CA GLY A 779 25.82 34.37 29.11
C GLY A 779 26.22 33.29 28.10
N SER A 780 25.75 33.37 26.86
CA SER A 780 25.88 32.39 25.76
C SER A 780 27.33 32.06 25.38
N HIS A 781 28.28 32.95 25.69
CA HIS A 781 29.72 32.74 25.49
C HIS A 781 30.51 32.86 26.81
N HIS A 782 29.85 32.76 27.97
CA HIS A 782 30.54 32.71 29.26
C HIS A 782 31.34 31.40 29.37
N PRO A 783 32.65 31.43 29.72
CA PRO A 783 33.48 30.22 29.71
C PRO A 783 33.02 29.17 30.73
N ASP A 784 32.64 29.61 31.94
CA ASP A 784 32.17 28.73 33.02
C ASP A 784 30.62 28.65 33.09
N ARG A 785 29.92 28.61 31.94
CA ARG A 785 28.45 28.45 31.96
C ARG A 785 28.06 27.05 32.46
N ASP A 786 27.07 27.00 33.34
CA ASP A 786 26.64 25.78 34.06
C ASP A 786 25.34 25.16 33.53
N LEU A 787 24.56 25.94 32.78
CA LEU A 787 23.29 25.56 32.16
C LEU A 787 23.10 26.37 30.86
N ASP A 788 22.52 25.76 29.83
CA ASP A 788 22.07 26.46 28.63
C ASP A 788 20.52 26.47 28.56
N LEU A 789 19.93 27.63 28.24
CA LEU A 789 18.49 27.87 28.13
C LEU A 789 18.14 28.26 26.69
N ILE A 790 17.25 27.51 26.05
CA ILE A 790 16.88 27.71 24.64
C ILE A 790 15.41 28.10 24.53
N LEU A 791 15.15 29.30 24.03
CA LEU A 791 13.81 29.79 23.74
C LEU A 791 13.40 29.46 22.29
N VAL A 792 12.20 28.89 22.09
CA VAL A 792 11.68 28.51 20.76
C VAL A 792 10.29 29.08 20.54
N HIS A 793 10.16 30.03 19.60
CA HIS A 793 8.90 30.74 19.35
C HIS A 793 7.87 29.90 18.58
N GLY A 794 6.63 30.39 18.55
CA GLY A 794 5.49 29.80 17.85
C GLY A 794 5.25 30.33 16.43
N LEU A 795 4.16 29.86 15.82
CA LEU A 795 3.68 30.29 14.49
C LEU A 795 3.28 31.78 14.52
N GLY A 796 3.70 32.55 13.51
CA GLY A 796 3.46 34.01 13.44
C GLY A 796 4.21 34.85 14.48
N GLY A 797 5.08 34.22 15.29
CA GLY A 797 6.02 34.90 16.19
C GLY A 797 7.44 34.96 15.60
N ASP A 798 8.32 35.63 16.33
CA ASP A 798 9.73 35.82 16.00
C ASP A 798 10.64 35.54 17.22
N ALA A 799 11.93 35.32 16.98
CA ALA A 799 12.93 34.94 17.98
C ALA A 799 13.00 35.86 19.21
N PHE A 800 12.66 37.15 19.05
CA PHE A 800 12.74 38.11 20.15
C PHE A 800 11.35 38.60 20.57
N THR A 801 10.53 39.07 19.63
CA THR A 801 9.25 39.73 19.95
C THR A 801 8.23 38.81 20.65
N THR A 802 8.31 37.49 20.45
CA THR A 802 7.49 36.48 21.17
C THR A 802 7.68 36.55 22.69
N TRP A 803 8.80 37.07 23.17
CA TRP A 803 9.19 37.11 24.58
C TRP A 803 9.21 38.54 25.14
N MET A 804 8.48 39.47 24.50
CA MET A 804 8.32 40.86 24.92
C MET A 804 6.88 41.14 25.36
N ALA A 805 6.71 42.03 26.34
CA ALA A 805 5.38 42.56 26.68
C ALA A 805 4.96 43.69 25.73
N ASP A 806 5.95 44.44 25.20
CA ASP A 806 5.80 45.45 24.17
C ASP A 806 6.87 45.21 23.09
N PRO A 807 6.49 44.79 21.86
CA PRO A 807 7.43 44.51 20.77
C PRO A 807 8.30 45.70 20.32
N GLU A 808 7.93 46.94 20.68
CA GLU A 808 8.72 48.14 20.39
C GLU A 808 9.69 48.51 21.54
N CYS A 809 9.51 47.92 22.73
CA CYS A 809 10.30 48.22 23.93
C CYS A 809 11.18 47.05 24.35
N MET A 810 12.47 47.13 24.00
CA MET A 810 13.48 46.09 24.30
C MET A 810 13.65 45.79 25.79
N GLU A 811 13.38 46.75 26.68
CA GLU A 811 13.39 46.54 28.14
C GLU A 811 12.40 45.45 28.58
N THR A 812 11.34 45.20 27.80
CA THR A 812 10.33 44.18 28.10
C THR A 812 10.71 42.76 27.70
N PHE A 813 11.88 42.56 27.09
CA PHE A 813 12.41 41.24 26.70
C PHE A 813 12.92 40.47 27.92
N TRP A 814 12.00 39.80 28.62
CA TRP A 814 12.27 39.12 29.88
C TRP A 814 13.40 38.06 29.86
N PRO A 815 13.77 37.40 28.74
CA PRO A 815 14.91 36.48 28.73
C PRO A 815 16.25 37.17 29.05
N ALA A 816 16.40 38.46 28.73
CA ALA A 816 17.60 39.21 29.11
C ALA A 816 17.71 39.43 30.63
N TRP A 817 16.58 39.55 31.35
CA TRP A 817 16.56 39.71 32.81
C TRP A 817 17.15 38.49 33.52
N LEU A 818 16.89 37.27 33.00
CA LEU A 818 17.51 36.04 33.51
C LEU A 818 19.04 36.04 33.37
N GLY A 819 19.59 36.71 32.35
CA GLY A 819 21.04 36.86 32.16
C GLY A 819 21.68 37.79 33.19
N VAL A 820 20.93 38.78 33.69
CA VAL A 820 21.34 39.65 34.80
C VAL A 820 21.29 38.88 36.12
N ASP A 821 20.19 38.18 36.38
CA ASP A 821 20.01 37.39 37.62
C ASP A 821 20.94 36.17 37.70
N ARG A 822 21.33 35.60 36.55
CA ARG A 822 22.23 34.43 36.45
C ARG A 822 23.25 34.57 35.32
N PRO A 823 24.38 35.28 35.55
CA PRO A 823 25.41 35.51 34.52
C PRO A 823 26.11 34.25 33.94
N ARG A 824 25.96 33.08 34.58
CA ARG A 824 26.47 31.78 34.10
C ARG A 824 25.46 30.97 33.28
N LEU A 825 24.24 31.48 33.12
CA LEU A 825 23.22 30.86 32.27
C LEU A 825 23.47 31.24 30.80
N GLY A 826 23.73 30.26 29.93
CA GLY A 826 23.82 30.49 28.50
C GLY A 826 22.45 30.60 27.87
N ILE A 827 21.96 31.80 27.60
CA ILE A 827 20.62 32.05 27.07
C ILE A 827 20.69 32.18 25.54
N TRP A 828 19.81 31.46 24.86
CA TRP A 828 19.71 31.37 23.40
C TRP A 828 18.26 31.51 22.97
N THR A 829 18.01 32.10 21.80
CA THR A 829 16.70 32.05 21.15
C THR A 829 16.83 31.51 19.73
N LEU A 830 15.90 30.64 19.34
CA LEU A 830 15.87 30.00 18.03
C LEU A 830 14.85 30.69 17.15
N GLY A 831 15.33 31.39 16.13
CA GLY A 831 14.53 32.03 15.10
C GLY A 831 14.36 31.18 13.84
N TYR A 832 13.16 31.13 13.29
CA TYR A 832 12.89 30.45 12.02
C TYR A 832 11.70 31.08 11.29
N ALA A 833 11.68 31.02 9.96
CA ALA A 833 10.60 31.57 9.16
C ALA A 833 9.23 30.98 9.54
N ALA A 834 8.38 31.80 10.17
CA ALA A 834 7.05 31.44 10.67
C ALA A 834 5.91 32.32 10.09
N ASN A 835 6.20 33.08 9.01
CA ASN A 835 5.29 34.04 8.38
C ASN A 835 4.63 33.48 7.10
N ALA A 836 3.35 33.79 6.90
CA ALA A 836 2.46 33.11 5.94
C ALA A 836 2.52 33.58 4.47
N SER A 837 3.41 34.51 4.09
CA SER A 837 3.33 35.20 2.78
C SER A 837 4.66 35.33 2.00
N GLY A 838 5.70 34.57 2.36
CA GLY A 838 7.01 34.59 1.68
C GLY A 838 7.37 33.33 0.88
N TRP A 839 6.53 32.29 0.91
CA TRP A 839 6.91 30.93 0.53
C TRP A 839 6.70 30.65 -0.97
N LYS A 840 7.64 31.11 -1.79
CA LYS A 840 7.78 30.68 -3.21
C LYS A 840 9.17 30.14 -3.58
N ALA A 841 10.06 30.05 -2.61
CA ALA A 841 11.31 29.30 -2.65
C ALA A 841 11.54 28.67 -1.26
N GLU A 842 12.07 27.45 -1.25
CA GLU A 842 12.52 26.69 -0.06
C GLU A 842 11.46 26.37 1.01
N SER A 843 10.81 25.20 0.85
CA SER A 843 9.86 24.64 1.83
C SER A 843 10.32 23.28 2.37
N MET A 844 11.12 23.32 3.45
CA MET A 844 11.60 22.12 4.15
C MET A 844 10.56 21.57 5.14
N ALA A 845 10.45 20.25 5.21
CA ALA A 845 9.54 19.54 6.10
C ALA A 845 9.95 19.72 7.57
N LEU A 846 9.02 19.50 8.49
CA LEU A 846 9.28 19.61 9.94
C LEU A 846 10.44 18.69 10.40
N ALA A 847 10.72 17.62 9.65
CA ALA A 847 11.85 16.73 9.87
C ALA A 847 13.20 17.42 9.57
N ASP A 848 13.35 18.03 8.40
CA ASP A 848 14.60 18.64 7.94
C ASP A 848 14.96 19.88 8.78
N ARG A 849 13.94 20.60 9.29
CA ARG A 849 14.15 21.65 10.31
C ARG A 849 14.77 21.09 11.60
N GLY A 850 14.41 19.86 11.99
CA GLY A 850 14.93 19.21 13.18
C GLY A 850 16.43 18.91 13.10
N THR A 851 16.94 18.51 11.92
CA THR A 851 18.39 18.29 11.70
C THR A 851 19.14 19.61 11.60
N GLN A 852 18.63 20.59 10.85
CA GLN A 852 19.26 21.91 10.71
C GLN A 852 19.46 22.61 12.08
N VAL A 853 18.52 22.46 13.00
CA VAL A 853 18.65 23.00 14.37
C VAL A 853 19.70 22.23 15.18
N LEU A 854 19.79 20.90 15.03
CA LEU A 854 20.80 20.10 15.73
C LEU A 854 22.23 20.46 15.32
N ASP A 855 22.48 20.72 14.04
CA ASP A 855 23.81 21.17 13.57
C ASP A 855 24.20 22.55 14.13
N GLN A 856 23.24 23.48 14.24
CA GLN A 856 23.49 24.79 14.87
C GLN A 856 23.73 24.67 16.37
N MET A 857 22.96 23.83 17.06
CA MET A 857 23.16 23.54 18.48
C MET A 857 24.51 22.89 18.76
N GLU A 858 24.93 21.94 17.92
CA GLU A 858 26.25 21.32 17.99
C GLU A 858 27.37 22.35 17.83
N THR A 859 27.24 23.23 16.83
CA THR A 859 28.25 24.27 16.51
C THR A 859 28.49 25.23 17.69
N GLU A 860 27.44 25.56 18.46
CA GLU A 860 27.52 26.45 19.64
C GLU A 860 27.87 25.73 20.96
N GLY A 861 28.23 24.44 20.89
CA GLY A 861 28.60 23.62 22.05
C GLY A 861 27.43 23.28 22.97
N LEU A 862 26.20 23.24 22.45
CA LEU A 862 25.02 22.83 23.21
C LEU A 862 24.94 21.31 23.31
N GLY A 863 24.68 20.80 24.52
CA GLY A 863 24.75 19.36 24.82
C GLY A 863 26.07 18.92 25.46
N GLU A 864 27.04 19.83 25.64
CA GLU A 864 28.21 19.59 26.51
C GLU A 864 27.87 19.73 28.01
N ARG A 865 26.83 20.48 28.31
CA ARG A 865 26.34 20.83 29.65
C ARG A 865 24.81 20.75 29.68
N PRO A 866 24.17 20.74 30.87
CA PRO A 866 22.71 20.70 31.00
C PRO A 866 21.98 21.73 30.13
N LEU A 867 20.84 21.33 29.56
CA LEU A 867 20.00 22.13 28.67
C LEU A 867 18.56 22.24 29.21
N VAL A 868 17.91 23.37 29.00
CA VAL A 868 16.47 23.56 29.23
C VAL A 868 15.83 24.27 28.04
N PHE A 869 14.69 23.77 27.57
CA PHE A 869 13.89 24.44 26.53
C PHE A 869 12.74 25.25 27.15
N VAL A 870 12.48 26.44 26.62
CA VAL A 870 11.25 27.23 26.85
C VAL A 870 10.59 27.45 25.50
N THR A 871 9.35 27.00 25.37
CA THR A 871 8.72 26.85 24.06
C THR A 871 7.32 27.47 24.04
N HIS A 872 6.98 28.16 22.95
CA HIS A 872 5.67 28.75 22.73
C HIS A 872 4.95 28.09 21.55
N SER A 873 3.68 27.70 21.73
CA SER A 873 2.81 27.19 20.67
C SER A 873 3.51 26.11 19.82
N LEU A 874 3.65 26.31 18.50
CA LEU A 874 4.33 25.43 17.54
C LEU A 874 5.80 25.15 17.89
N GLY A 875 6.50 26.05 18.58
CA GLY A 875 7.88 25.85 19.03
C GLY A 875 8.05 24.63 19.95
N GLY A 876 6.99 24.27 20.69
CA GLY A 876 6.96 23.05 21.50
C GLY A 876 6.79 21.76 20.68
N ILE A 877 6.42 21.86 19.40
CA ILE A 877 6.48 20.73 18.46
C ILE A 877 7.89 20.65 17.86
N VAL A 878 8.49 21.79 17.49
CA VAL A 878 9.87 21.87 17.01
C VAL A 878 10.86 21.27 18.02
N ALA A 879 10.77 21.67 19.30
CA ALA A 879 11.63 21.12 20.36
C ALA A 879 11.49 19.59 20.55
N LYS A 880 10.26 19.04 20.46
CA LYS A 880 10.05 17.59 20.49
C LYS A 880 10.70 16.90 19.30
N GLN A 881 10.62 17.51 18.10
CA GLN A 881 11.21 16.96 16.88
C GLN A 881 12.74 16.95 16.94
N VAL A 882 13.35 18.05 17.40
CA VAL A 882 14.79 18.15 17.66
C VAL A 882 15.26 17.04 18.61
N LEU A 883 14.56 16.84 19.73
CA LEU A 883 14.87 15.76 20.68
C LEU A 883 14.66 14.36 20.09
N ARG A 884 13.62 14.16 19.25
CA ARG A 884 13.41 12.88 18.55
C ARG A 884 14.56 12.59 17.61
N HIS A 885 15.00 13.58 16.84
CA HIS A 885 16.08 13.46 15.87
C HIS A 885 17.44 13.24 16.56
N ALA A 886 17.71 13.93 17.68
CA ALA A 886 18.88 13.71 18.52
C ALA A 886 19.02 12.25 18.99
N VAL A 887 17.91 11.57 19.29
CA VAL A 887 17.90 10.16 19.70
C VAL A 887 17.89 9.20 18.50
N SER A 888 17.12 9.50 17.45
CA SER A 888 16.78 8.53 16.40
C SER A 888 17.82 8.38 15.28
N PHE A 889 18.68 9.38 15.06
CA PHE A 889 19.66 9.34 13.95
C PHE A 889 21.00 8.67 14.31
N GLY A 890 21.17 8.16 15.54
CA GLY A 890 22.39 7.46 15.95
C GLY A 890 23.66 8.33 16.06
N VAL A 891 23.62 9.60 15.64
CA VAL A 891 24.78 10.51 15.66
C VAL A 891 25.19 10.81 17.12
N PRO A 892 26.37 10.36 17.61
CA PRO A 892 26.70 10.42 19.04
C PRO A 892 26.77 11.82 19.65
N ARG A 893 27.04 12.84 18.82
CA ARG A 893 27.12 14.24 19.25
C ARG A 893 25.74 14.89 19.44
N TRP A 894 24.80 14.65 18.52
CA TRP A 894 23.41 15.09 18.67
C TRP A 894 22.71 14.36 19.83
N ARG A 895 23.03 13.09 20.05
CA ARG A 895 22.53 12.31 21.19
C ARG A 895 22.78 13.00 22.55
N ARG A 896 23.91 13.70 22.71
CA ARG A 896 24.22 14.49 23.92
C ARG A 896 23.24 15.62 24.18
N ILE A 897 22.66 16.23 23.14
CA ILE A 897 21.61 17.27 23.27
C ILE A 897 20.37 16.69 23.96
N ALA A 898 19.97 15.46 23.59
CA ALA A 898 18.88 14.75 24.25
C ALA A 898 19.25 14.36 25.70
N GLU A 899 20.42 13.77 25.91
CA GLU A 899 20.88 13.28 27.23
C GLU A 899 21.18 14.40 28.25
N GLN A 900 21.57 15.60 27.79
CA GLN A 900 21.76 16.77 28.66
C GLN A 900 20.51 17.63 28.82
N THR A 901 19.44 17.39 28.06
CA THR A 901 18.16 18.09 28.32
C THR A 901 17.63 17.67 29.70
N ARG A 902 17.48 18.64 30.61
CA ARG A 902 17.02 18.41 31.99
C ARG A 902 15.60 18.92 32.25
N GLY A 903 15.07 19.79 31.39
CA GLY A 903 13.71 20.31 31.54
C GLY A 903 13.16 20.97 30.29
N ILE A 904 11.83 21.03 30.20
CA ILE A 904 11.12 21.73 29.12
C ILE A 904 9.90 22.46 29.70
N ALA A 905 9.79 23.74 29.37
CA ALA A 905 8.60 24.56 29.57
C ALA A 905 7.80 24.64 28.26
N PHE A 906 6.56 24.19 28.28
CA PHE A 906 5.60 24.29 27.19
C PHE A 906 4.56 25.37 27.52
N ILE A 907 4.50 26.43 26.71
CA ILE A 907 3.53 27.52 26.84
C ILE A 907 2.61 27.45 25.62
N ALA A 908 1.31 27.21 25.84
CA ALA A 908 0.29 27.11 24.79
C ALA A 908 0.55 26.07 23.66
N THR A 909 1.44 25.10 23.86
CA THR A 909 1.76 24.07 22.86
C THR A 909 0.60 23.08 22.66
N PRO A 910 0.16 22.80 21.41
CA PRO A 910 -0.85 21.77 21.14
C PRO A 910 -0.26 20.36 21.30
N HIS A 911 -0.35 19.78 22.49
CA HIS A 911 0.25 18.47 22.78
C HIS A 911 -0.44 17.28 22.11
N SER A 912 -1.76 17.32 21.95
CA SER A 912 -2.53 16.18 21.44
C SER A 912 -3.55 16.61 20.39
N GLY A 913 -3.67 15.81 19.33
CA GLY A 913 -4.53 16.02 18.18
C GLY A 913 -5.98 16.41 18.42
N ALA A 914 -6.59 15.93 19.51
CA ALA A 914 -8.01 16.14 19.78
C ALA A 914 -8.43 17.63 19.98
N ASN A 915 -7.48 18.56 20.14
CA ASN A 915 -7.75 20.00 20.24
C ASN A 915 -7.39 20.79 18.96
N LEU A 916 -7.17 20.13 17.82
CA LEU A 916 -6.81 20.83 16.58
C LEU A 916 -7.94 21.71 16.03
N ALA A 917 -9.21 21.40 16.31
CA ALA A 917 -10.34 22.27 16.00
C ALA A 917 -10.28 23.59 16.77
N SER A 918 -10.04 23.54 18.09
CA SER A 918 -9.89 24.73 18.94
C SER A 918 -8.57 25.48 18.70
N PHE A 919 -7.52 24.79 18.24
CA PHE A 919 -6.30 25.43 17.73
C PHE A 919 -6.54 26.15 16.38
N ALA A 920 -7.35 25.57 15.49
CA ALA A 920 -7.74 26.19 14.24
C ALA A 920 -8.66 27.41 14.47
N GLU A 921 -9.58 27.34 15.43
CA GLU A 921 -10.37 28.50 15.89
C GLU A 921 -9.44 29.60 16.44
N PHE A 922 -8.52 29.27 17.36
CA PHE A 922 -7.53 30.21 17.90
C PHE A 922 -6.67 30.86 16.80
N ALA A 923 -6.15 30.07 15.86
CA ALA A 923 -5.35 30.57 14.75
C ALA A 923 -6.18 31.43 13.77
N SER A 924 -7.44 31.08 13.53
CA SER A 924 -8.38 31.84 12.68
C SER A 924 -8.82 33.17 13.31
N ALA A 925 -8.81 33.26 14.63
CA ALA A 925 -9.14 34.48 15.38
C ALA A 925 -7.96 35.48 15.44
N VAL A 926 -6.73 35.02 15.17
CA VAL A 926 -5.52 35.85 15.16
C VAL A 926 -5.05 36.16 13.72
N PHE A 927 -5.31 35.27 12.76
CA PHE A 927 -4.98 35.46 11.34
C PHE A 927 -6.12 35.02 10.41
N ARG A 928 -6.32 35.72 9.29
CA ARG A 928 -7.23 35.27 8.22
C ARG A 928 -6.73 33.95 7.64
N THR A 929 -7.51 32.88 7.84
CA THR A 929 -7.45 31.55 7.18
C THR A 929 -6.15 31.21 6.42
N ASN A 930 -5.16 30.66 7.11
CA ASN A 930 -3.89 30.21 6.51
C ASN A 930 -3.84 28.70 6.28
N GLU A 931 -3.25 28.31 5.15
CA GLU A 931 -3.10 26.95 4.63
C GLU A 931 -2.27 26.05 5.58
N GLN A 932 -1.28 26.64 6.26
CA GLN A 932 -0.38 25.99 7.22
C GLN A 932 -1.10 25.41 8.47
N VAL A 933 -2.27 25.95 8.84
CA VAL A 933 -3.07 25.40 9.94
C VAL A 933 -3.82 24.14 9.49
N LYS A 934 -4.18 24.05 8.20
CA LYS A 934 -4.72 22.82 7.60
C LYS A 934 -3.64 21.74 7.43
N GLU A 935 -2.41 22.14 7.13
CA GLU A 935 -1.24 21.24 7.07
C GLU A 935 -0.89 20.66 8.45
N LEU A 936 -0.96 21.48 9.51
CA LEU A 936 -0.83 20.98 10.88
C LEU A 936 -1.98 20.03 11.27
N ALA A 937 -3.18 20.24 10.71
CA ALA A 937 -4.34 19.36 10.87
C ALA A 937 -4.23 18.04 10.09
N SER A 938 -3.72 18.06 8.86
CA SER A 938 -3.53 16.86 8.02
C SER A 938 -2.40 15.95 8.53
N HIS A 939 -1.53 16.47 9.40
CA HIS A 939 -0.45 15.72 10.05
C HIS A 939 -0.74 15.28 11.49
N ASP A 940 -2.02 15.30 11.90
CA ASP A 940 -2.49 14.91 13.24
C ASP A 940 -1.91 13.58 13.77
N ALA A 941 -1.82 12.55 12.92
CA ALA A 941 -1.24 11.25 13.29
C ALA A 941 0.25 11.35 13.67
N ARG A 942 1.05 12.12 12.92
CA ARG A 942 2.48 12.37 13.22
C ARG A 942 2.65 13.18 14.50
N LEU A 943 1.74 14.10 14.80
CA LEU A 943 1.77 14.88 16.06
C LEU A 943 1.39 14.02 17.26
N ARG A 944 0.40 13.13 17.12
CA ARG A 944 0.06 12.13 18.15
C ARG A 944 1.19 11.12 18.37
N GLU A 945 1.84 10.65 17.31
CA GLU A 945 3.03 9.80 17.37
C GLU A 945 4.19 10.52 18.07
N LEU A 946 4.55 11.73 17.64
CA LEU A 946 5.61 12.54 18.24
C LEU A 946 5.34 12.86 19.72
N HIS A 947 4.08 13.12 20.08
CA HIS A 947 3.70 13.30 21.48
C HIS A 947 3.81 12.00 22.29
N THR A 948 3.40 10.87 21.72
CA THR A 948 3.47 9.55 22.36
C THR A 948 4.94 9.16 22.59
N TRP A 949 5.79 9.32 21.57
CA TRP A 949 7.24 9.18 21.68
C TRP A 949 7.81 10.10 22.77
N PHE A 950 7.45 11.39 22.76
CA PHE A 950 7.95 12.35 23.75
C PHE A 950 7.52 12.00 25.18
N ARG A 951 6.37 11.35 25.38
CA ARG A 951 5.95 10.83 26.70
C ARG A 951 6.81 9.66 27.18
N GLY A 952 7.29 8.81 26.27
CA GLY A 952 8.31 7.80 26.56
C GLY A 952 9.63 8.44 26.96
N PHE A 953 10.17 9.30 26.07
CA PHE A 953 11.40 10.06 26.30
C PHE A 953 11.40 10.86 27.62
N TYR A 954 10.27 11.51 27.95
CA TYR A 954 10.06 12.20 29.23
C TYR A 954 10.24 11.29 30.45
N ALA A 955 9.69 10.07 30.39
CA ALA A 955 9.77 9.10 31.46
C ALA A 955 11.17 8.46 31.56
N GLU A 956 11.81 8.19 30.43
CA GLU A 956 13.17 7.64 30.34
C GLU A 956 14.23 8.62 30.87
N GLN A 957 14.17 9.89 30.45
CA GLN A 957 15.16 10.91 30.81
C GLN A 957 14.84 11.68 32.11
N CYS A 958 13.73 11.34 32.79
CA CYS A 958 13.29 11.98 34.03
C CYS A 958 13.21 13.52 33.96
N LEU A 959 12.74 14.06 32.82
CA LEU A 959 12.76 15.50 32.56
C LEU A 959 11.88 16.30 33.53
N ASN A 960 12.34 17.49 33.93
CA ASN A 960 11.49 18.47 34.60
C ASN A 960 10.60 19.18 33.57
N CYS A 961 9.46 18.58 33.25
CA CYS A 961 8.48 19.12 32.31
C CYS A 961 7.45 19.99 33.03
N ARG A 962 7.17 21.18 32.49
CA ARG A 962 6.10 22.07 32.95
C ARG A 962 5.29 22.56 31.76
N THR A 963 3.97 22.58 31.90
CA THR A 963 3.06 23.01 30.84
C THR A 963 2.10 24.06 31.37
N TRP A 964 1.96 25.15 30.62
CA TRP A 964 1.02 26.25 30.88
C TRP A 964 0.10 26.45 29.69
N CYS A 965 -1.18 26.68 29.97
CA CYS A 965 -2.14 27.17 28.99
C CYS A 965 -2.29 28.69 29.12
N GLU A 966 -2.36 29.38 27.99
CA GLU A 966 -2.87 30.76 27.97
C GLU A 966 -4.38 30.72 28.21
N ARG A 967 -4.87 31.58 29.10
CA ARG A 967 -6.30 31.89 29.23
C ARG A 967 -6.49 33.31 28.69
N ARG A 968 -7.36 33.45 27.68
CA ARG A 968 -7.99 34.72 27.32
C ARG A 968 -9.29 34.86 28.09
#